data_AF-A0AAU7ZN21-F1
#
_entry.id   AF-A0AAU7ZN21-F1
#
_cell.length_a   1.000
_cell.length_b   1.000
_cell.length_c   1.000
_cell.angle_alpha   90.00
_cell.angle_beta   90.00
_cell.angle_gamma   90.00
#
_symmetry.space_group_name_H-M   'P 1'
#
loop_
_entity.id
_entity.type
_entity.pdbx_description
1 polymer ?
#
loop_
_entity_poly.entity_id
_entity_poly.type
_entity_poly.pdbx_seq_one_letter_code
_entity_poly.pdbx_strand_id
1 'polypeptide(L)'
;MNSSEVVGSSLQKGSSEQPDVAIVGELNPDLIVYGAPRELPEEREVLASGFTLTLGSSSAILAHNLSLLGSKVTFSSRVGGDALGQMCCRWLQDAGVRVDHVVQSASGSNTGITVILPFATTRRILTYPGAMFEMGIDDLDLDYLATAKHFHLSSLFLHRKLSADIPELFREMKRRGLTTSLDTNDDPEDKWAGVLEDVLPLVDVLLCTESELAKMAKAEPAAERMSAKVPLLVVKRGAAGASAYFEGRRIDVPSLRVEVKDSVGAGDTFDAGFLHKWVRKAPLETCIAYGNLTGGLSVTRSGGTEAFCDRAYREIFFQQHWQQEKLVPSNSGTRSVVTVATEPRPAAVSNMTSEFEKSAASRNSVDEMRQLLRENREGKRRGIYSVCTANRLVLEAAFAQAARDGSLLLIEATCNQVNQQGGYTGMVPAQFRDYIHAIAEEMHFPIERVVLGGDHLGPNPWKDEPASVAMEKACIMVAAYADAGFSKIHLDASMACADDATPLAPQEIAERAARLCEVAENASHNSAARPVYVIGTEVPTPGGAVEEMEIEVTSTESLRETLEVHRRAFERRNLLSAWDRIIGVVVQPGVEFGHDTVEDYQPDKAMQLSESILQQDGIVFEAHSTDYQTAESLRQLVSGHFGILKVGPELTFVMREAIFGLARIEEEWIAEQRRSNLRAIIEQVMLEHPGNWKGYYHGDERQQHIARAYSLSDRIRYYWPNAEISKALAVLLENLREHPAPLPLLSQYLPRQAEAIRTGTISNDPVSIIHDKVRESLARYADACGLALRG
;
A
#
# COMPACT_ATOMS: atom_id res chain seq x y z
N MET A 1 44.69 -39.97 -9.95
CA MET A 1 44.99 -39.47 -11.31
C MET A 1 43.67 -39.33 -12.03
N ASN A 2 43.34 -38.09 -12.42
CA ASN A 2 42.35 -37.61 -13.43
C ASN A 2 40.93 -38.22 -13.41
N SER A 3 39.84 -37.48 -13.57
CA SER A 3 39.59 -36.08 -13.93
C SER A 3 38.06 -35.90 -13.85
N SER A 4 37.59 -34.86 -13.15
CA SER A 4 36.16 -34.49 -13.12
C SER A 4 35.79 -33.73 -14.39
N GLU A 5 34.78 -34.23 -15.11
CA GLU A 5 34.21 -33.62 -16.31
C GLU A 5 33.46 -32.32 -15.97
N VAL A 6 33.93 -31.22 -16.57
CA VAL A 6 33.20 -29.96 -16.67
C VAL A 6 32.27 -30.06 -17.87
N VAL A 7 30.96 -30.08 -17.63
CA VAL A 7 29.95 -29.97 -18.68
C VAL A 7 29.87 -28.51 -19.11
N GLY A 8 30.37 -28.23 -20.32
CA GLY A 8 30.30 -26.91 -20.93
C GLY A 8 28.88 -26.51 -21.32
N SER A 9 28.45 -25.33 -20.87
CA SER A 9 27.43 -24.55 -21.59
C SER A 9 28.11 -23.30 -22.14
N SER A 10 28.06 -23.16 -23.45
CA SER A 10 28.58 -22.03 -24.20
C SER A 10 27.63 -20.85 -24.04
N LEU A 11 27.87 -20.00 -23.05
CA LEU A 11 27.28 -18.66 -22.99
C LEU A 11 28.14 -17.70 -23.82
N GLN A 12 27.45 -16.98 -24.70
CA GLN A 12 27.99 -16.00 -25.63
C GLN A 12 28.85 -14.96 -24.87
N LYS A 13 30.09 -14.74 -25.34
CA LYS A 13 30.93 -13.61 -24.95
C LYS A 13 30.25 -12.30 -25.33
N GLY A 14 29.48 -11.74 -24.40
CA GLY A 14 29.05 -10.34 -24.43
C GLY A 14 30.25 -9.41 -24.27
N SER A 15 30.19 -8.25 -24.92
CA SER A 15 31.26 -7.25 -25.06
C SER A 15 32.04 -6.92 -23.77
N SER A 16 33.37 -6.87 -23.89
CA SER A 16 34.38 -6.61 -22.86
C SER A 16 34.41 -5.16 -22.35
N GLU A 17 33.36 -4.71 -21.67
CA GLU A 17 33.37 -3.38 -21.05
C GLU A 17 33.81 -3.44 -19.57
N GLN A 18 34.77 -2.58 -19.22
CA GLN A 18 35.38 -2.44 -17.90
C GLN A 18 34.32 -2.22 -16.79
N PRO A 19 34.39 -2.91 -15.63
CA PRO A 19 33.52 -2.60 -14.49
C PRO A 19 33.70 -1.16 -13.97
N ASP A 20 32.63 -0.59 -13.41
CA ASP A 20 32.69 0.74 -12.80
C ASP A 20 33.20 0.65 -11.36
N VAL A 21 32.67 -0.28 -10.55
CA VAL A 21 33.00 -0.42 -9.13
C VAL A 21 33.26 -1.88 -8.78
N ALA A 22 34.40 -2.12 -8.12
CA ALA A 22 34.70 -3.36 -7.42
C ALA A 22 34.43 -3.19 -5.93
N ILE A 23 33.62 -4.08 -5.37
CA ILE A 23 33.22 -4.07 -3.96
C ILE A 23 33.75 -5.32 -3.28
N VAL A 24 34.43 -5.12 -2.16
CA VAL A 24 34.79 -6.19 -1.22
C VAL A 24 34.00 -5.97 0.05
N GLY A 25 33.28 -6.99 0.51
CA GLY A 25 32.49 -6.87 1.71
C GLY A 25 31.76 -8.13 2.15
N GLU A 26 31.02 -8.00 3.23
CA GLU A 26 30.21 -9.00 3.90
C GLU A 26 28.92 -9.29 3.12
N LEU A 27 28.45 -10.54 3.16
CA LEU A 27 27.24 -10.96 2.47
C LEU A 27 26.37 -11.86 3.37
N ASN A 28 25.21 -11.36 3.77
CA ASN A 28 24.20 -12.05 4.55
C ASN A 28 22.80 -11.49 4.26
N PRO A 29 21.73 -12.24 4.56
CA PRO A 29 20.38 -11.69 4.58
C PRO A 29 20.13 -10.93 5.89
N ASP A 30 19.20 -9.97 5.83
CA ASP A 30 18.63 -9.32 7.00
C ASP A 30 17.25 -9.91 7.28
N LEU A 31 17.02 -10.32 8.53
CA LEU A 31 15.71 -10.67 9.08
C LEU A 31 15.19 -9.49 9.89
N ILE A 32 14.30 -8.70 9.28
CA ILE A 32 13.69 -7.54 9.93
C ILE A 32 12.40 -8.00 10.59
N VAL A 33 12.27 -7.81 11.90
CA VAL A 33 11.12 -8.28 12.70
C VAL A 33 10.36 -7.09 13.26
N TYR A 34 9.14 -6.85 12.77
CA TYR A 34 8.31 -5.70 13.10
C TYR A 34 7.43 -5.97 14.33
N GLY A 35 7.14 -4.91 15.10
CA GLY A 35 6.25 -4.99 16.25
C GLY A 35 6.81 -5.71 17.47
N ALA A 36 8.11 -6.07 17.46
CA ALA A 36 8.76 -6.60 18.65
C ALA A 36 8.79 -5.54 19.77
N PRO A 37 8.52 -5.90 21.04
CA PRO A 37 8.63 -4.99 22.17
C PRO A 37 10.08 -4.54 22.34
N ARG A 38 10.24 -3.34 22.93
CA ARG A 38 11.55 -2.75 23.15
C ARG A 38 12.44 -3.60 24.06
N GLU A 39 11.85 -4.36 24.97
CA GLU A 39 12.55 -5.31 25.82
C GLU A 39 12.03 -6.71 25.56
N LEU A 40 12.96 -7.66 25.38
CA LEU A 40 12.64 -9.07 25.23
C LEU A 40 12.84 -9.73 26.60
N PRO A 41 11.77 -10.06 27.34
CA PRO A 41 11.88 -10.74 28.63
C PRO A 41 12.58 -12.10 28.48
N GLU A 42 13.43 -12.42 29.45
CA GLU A 42 14.05 -13.75 29.54
C GLU A 42 12.99 -14.83 29.71
N GLU A 43 13.21 -16.00 29.08
CA GLU A 43 12.35 -17.19 29.18
C GLU A 43 10.86 -16.94 28.87
N ARG A 44 10.56 -15.92 28.06
CA ARG A 44 9.19 -15.64 27.60
C ARG A 44 9.11 -15.57 26.09
N GLU A 45 8.07 -16.20 25.56
CA GLU A 45 7.69 -16.05 24.17
C GLU A 45 7.08 -14.67 23.94
N VAL A 46 7.49 -14.04 22.85
CA VAL A 46 7.07 -12.70 22.44
C VAL A 46 6.70 -12.75 20.98
N LEU A 47 5.52 -12.24 20.65
CA LEU A 47 5.00 -12.25 19.29
C LEU A 47 5.38 -10.95 18.57
N ALA A 48 5.90 -11.09 17.36
CA ALA A 48 6.11 -10.01 16.41
C ALA A 48 4.84 -9.79 15.57
N SER A 49 4.62 -8.57 15.06
CA SER A 49 3.49 -8.28 14.18
C SER A 49 3.76 -8.65 12.71
N GLY A 50 5.00 -8.98 12.37
CA GLY A 50 5.40 -9.39 11.03
C GLY A 50 6.92 -9.50 10.90
N PHE A 51 7.40 -10.05 9.79
CA PHE A 51 8.83 -10.08 9.48
C PHE A 51 9.06 -10.00 7.96
N THR A 52 10.26 -9.57 7.59
CA THR A 52 10.76 -9.59 6.21
C THR A 52 12.16 -10.18 6.20
N LEU A 53 12.42 -11.09 5.26
CA LEU A 53 13.75 -11.61 4.97
C LEU A 53 14.19 -11.04 3.63
N THR A 54 15.21 -10.19 3.63
CA THR A 54 15.67 -9.47 2.42
C THR A 54 17.20 -9.49 2.33
N LEU A 55 17.75 -8.94 1.25
CA LEU A 55 19.19 -8.79 1.10
C LEU A 55 19.69 -7.78 2.14
N GLY A 56 20.51 -8.28 3.06
CA GLY A 56 21.17 -7.49 4.09
C GLY A 56 22.57 -7.09 3.66
N SER A 57 23.40 -6.79 4.67
CA SER A 57 24.78 -6.33 4.51
C SER A 57 24.93 -4.99 3.79
N SER A 58 25.77 -4.12 4.32
CA SER A 58 25.99 -2.80 3.73
C SER A 58 26.60 -2.90 2.34
N SER A 59 27.63 -3.75 2.21
CA SER A 59 28.30 -3.92 0.92
C SER A 59 27.38 -4.51 -0.16
N ALA A 60 26.45 -5.41 0.22
CA ALA A 60 25.56 -6.08 -0.71
C ALA A 60 24.35 -5.21 -1.11
N ILE A 61 23.77 -4.46 -0.16
CA ILE A 61 22.75 -3.44 -0.46
C ILE A 61 23.33 -2.39 -1.42
N LEU A 62 24.54 -1.92 -1.15
CA LEU A 62 25.24 -0.99 -2.02
C LEU A 62 25.45 -1.59 -3.41
N ALA A 63 25.99 -2.80 -3.50
CA ALA A 63 26.24 -3.48 -4.78
C ALA A 63 24.96 -3.65 -5.61
N HIS A 64 23.89 -4.12 -4.97
CA HIS A 64 22.58 -4.33 -5.58
C HIS A 64 22.02 -3.02 -6.16
N ASN A 65 21.91 -1.98 -5.32
CA ASN A 65 21.29 -0.72 -5.74
C ASN A 65 22.15 0.02 -6.76
N LEU A 66 23.47 -0.04 -6.63
CA LEU A 66 24.42 0.53 -7.59
C LEU A 66 24.28 -0.12 -8.98
N SER A 67 24.05 -1.44 -9.04
CA SER A 67 23.78 -2.17 -10.27
C SER A 67 22.45 -1.77 -10.91
N LEU A 68 21.38 -1.66 -10.12
CA LEU A 68 20.05 -1.23 -10.60
C LEU A 68 20.00 0.24 -11.06
N LEU A 69 20.91 1.08 -10.57
CA LEU A 69 21.15 2.42 -11.11
C LEU A 69 21.86 2.43 -12.47
N GLY A 70 22.39 1.27 -12.91
CA GLY A 70 23.06 1.10 -14.19
C GLY A 70 24.59 1.18 -14.13
N SER A 71 25.21 1.08 -12.96
CA SER A 71 26.66 0.87 -12.86
C SER A 71 27.01 -0.60 -13.03
N LYS A 72 28.19 -0.88 -13.59
CA LYS A 72 28.70 -2.26 -13.67
C LYS A 72 29.45 -2.60 -12.40
N VAL A 73 28.90 -3.53 -11.63
CA VAL A 73 29.40 -3.87 -10.30
C VAL A 73 30.01 -5.28 -10.29
N THR A 74 31.17 -5.41 -9.67
CA THR A 74 31.77 -6.70 -9.32
C THR A 74 31.84 -6.82 -7.80
N PHE A 75 31.47 -7.98 -7.28
CA PHE A 75 31.36 -8.23 -5.86
C PHE A 75 32.19 -9.44 -5.45
N SER A 76 33.07 -9.23 -4.46
CA SER A 76 33.91 -10.27 -3.88
C SER A 76 33.58 -10.40 -2.40
N SER A 77 33.23 -11.62 -1.99
CA SER A 77 32.79 -11.92 -0.63
C SER A 77 33.03 -13.38 -0.29
N ARG A 78 32.68 -13.77 0.94
CA ARG A 78 32.62 -15.15 1.39
C ARG A 78 31.27 -15.45 2.02
N VAL A 79 30.68 -16.58 1.61
CA VAL A 79 29.43 -17.12 2.18
C VAL A 79 29.61 -18.55 2.66
N GLY A 80 28.66 -19.05 3.45
CA GLY A 80 28.60 -20.47 3.81
C GLY A 80 28.08 -21.34 2.67
N GLY A 81 28.14 -22.66 2.85
CA GLY A 81 27.59 -23.64 1.90
C GLY A 81 26.09 -23.85 1.98
N ASP A 82 25.36 -22.94 2.61
CA ASP A 82 23.96 -23.07 2.96
C ASP A 82 23.03 -22.31 2.00
N ALA A 83 21.72 -22.47 2.23
CA ALA A 83 20.68 -21.83 1.43
C ALA A 83 20.70 -20.30 1.52
N LEU A 84 21.16 -19.72 2.65
CA LEU A 84 21.21 -18.27 2.84
C LEU A 84 22.27 -17.65 1.92
N GLY A 85 23.46 -18.23 1.86
CA GLY A 85 24.54 -17.78 0.98
C GLY A 85 24.14 -17.84 -0.49
N GLN A 86 23.52 -18.97 -0.89
CA GLN A 86 22.99 -19.13 -2.24
C GLN A 86 21.87 -18.14 -2.57
N MET A 87 20.99 -17.84 -1.61
CA MET A 87 19.92 -16.88 -1.77
C MET A 87 20.45 -15.46 -1.98
N CYS A 88 21.41 -15.01 -1.17
CA CYS A 88 22.05 -13.71 -1.34
C CYS A 88 22.77 -13.58 -2.69
N CYS A 89 23.48 -14.62 -3.12
CA CYS A 89 24.13 -14.64 -4.44
C CYS A 89 23.10 -14.50 -5.57
N ARG A 90 21.96 -15.20 -5.49
CA ARG A 90 20.87 -15.06 -6.48
C ARG A 90 20.30 -13.65 -6.52
N TRP A 91 19.99 -13.05 -5.38
CA TRP A 91 19.47 -11.67 -5.34
C TRP A 91 20.43 -10.65 -5.97
N LEU A 92 21.74 -10.80 -5.73
CA LEU A 92 22.76 -9.97 -6.38
C LEU A 92 22.82 -10.23 -7.90
N GLN A 93 22.77 -11.49 -8.34
CA GLN A 93 22.76 -11.87 -9.75
C GLN A 93 21.54 -11.34 -10.50
N ASP A 94 20.36 -11.44 -9.90
CA ASP A 94 19.09 -10.95 -10.45
C ASP A 94 19.12 -9.42 -10.66
N ALA A 95 19.86 -8.70 -9.81
CA ALA A 95 20.12 -7.27 -9.95
C ALA A 95 21.24 -6.93 -10.96
N GLY A 96 21.91 -7.93 -11.53
CA GLY A 96 22.99 -7.77 -12.52
C GLY A 96 24.39 -7.60 -11.92
N VAL A 97 24.59 -7.89 -10.63
CA VAL A 97 25.91 -7.86 -9.98
C VAL A 97 26.69 -9.13 -10.35
N ARG A 98 27.98 -8.96 -10.69
CA ARG A 98 28.87 -10.10 -10.95
C ARG A 98 29.40 -10.67 -9.63
N VAL A 99 28.99 -11.89 -9.32
CA VAL A 99 29.32 -12.61 -8.07
C VAL A 99 30.25 -13.81 -8.29
N ASP A 100 30.92 -13.90 -9.44
CA ASP A 100 31.82 -15.02 -9.80
C ASP A 100 32.99 -15.19 -8.81
N HIS A 101 33.30 -14.14 -8.04
CA HIS A 101 34.34 -14.11 -7.02
C HIS A 101 33.78 -14.09 -5.60
N VAL A 102 32.55 -14.59 -5.40
CA VAL A 102 32.03 -14.95 -4.08
C VAL A 102 32.43 -16.39 -3.78
N VAL A 103 33.29 -16.56 -2.78
CA VAL A 103 33.81 -17.88 -2.41
C VAL A 103 32.95 -18.53 -1.34
N GLN A 104 32.84 -19.86 -1.41
CA GLN A 104 32.21 -20.64 -0.35
C GLN A 104 33.23 -20.94 0.77
N SER A 105 32.81 -20.88 2.02
CA SER A 105 33.65 -21.27 3.16
C SER A 105 34.06 -22.74 3.07
N ALA A 106 35.36 -22.98 3.19
CA ALA A 106 35.95 -24.32 3.23
C ALA A 106 35.90 -24.97 4.62
N SER A 107 35.69 -24.19 5.69
CA SER A 107 35.60 -24.67 7.08
C SER A 107 34.23 -25.28 7.41
N GLY A 108 33.23 -25.09 6.54
CA GLY A 108 31.84 -25.48 6.77
C GLY A 108 31.04 -24.47 7.58
N SER A 109 31.55 -23.26 7.81
CA SER A 109 30.79 -22.19 8.46
C SER A 109 29.54 -21.82 7.66
N ASN A 110 28.45 -21.53 8.39
CA ASN A 110 27.22 -21.02 7.80
C ASN A 110 27.40 -19.56 7.35
N THR A 111 26.58 -19.13 6.40
CA THR A 111 26.41 -17.72 6.05
C THR A 111 25.92 -16.96 7.27
N GLY A 112 26.39 -15.72 7.43
CA GLY A 112 25.89 -14.85 8.49
C GLY A 112 24.39 -14.56 8.34
N ILE A 113 23.79 -13.97 9.37
CA ILE A 113 22.44 -13.40 9.33
C ILE A 113 22.36 -12.25 10.33
N THR A 114 21.70 -11.17 9.94
CA THR A 114 21.48 -10.02 10.82
C THR A 114 20.01 -9.90 11.14
N VAL A 115 19.66 -9.89 12.42
CA VAL A 115 18.31 -9.65 12.91
C VAL A 115 18.18 -8.18 13.26
N ILE A 116 17.17 -7.51 12.71
CA ILE A 116 16.90 -6.10 12.95
C ILE A 116 15.54 -5.94 13.59
N LEU A 117 15.50 -5.27 14.74
CA LEU A 117 14.27 -4.87 15.42
C LEU A 117 14.10 -3.36 15.30
N PRO A 118 13.31 -2.86 14.32
CA PRO A 118 13.05 -1.43 14.17
C PRO A 118 12.07 -0.92 15.22
N PHE A 119 12.37 0.25 15.78
CA PHE A 119 11.49 1.06 16.62
C PHE A 119 11.30 2.44 15.97
N ALA A 120 10.36 3.25 16.48
CA ALA A 120 9.96 4.52 15.86
C ALA A 120 11.14 5.45 15.46
N THR A 121 12.23 5.47 16.23
CA THR A 121 13.41 6.33 15.95
C THR A 121 14.75 5.63 16.10
N THR A 122 14.76 4.35 16.50
CA THR A 122 15.99 3.59 16.75
C THR A 122 15.81 2.14 16.28
N ARG A 123 16.89 1.37 16.27
CA ARG A 123 16.86 -0.05 15.92
C ARG A 123 17.79 -0.83 16.85
N ARG A 124 17.47 -2.11 17.06
CA ARG A 124 18.44 -3.09 17.59
C ARG A 124 18.91 -3.98 16.45
N ILE A 125 20.21 -4.25 16.43
CA ILE A 125 20.84 -5.08 15.42
C ILE A 125 21.56 -6.20 16.16
N LEU A 126 21.29 -7.44 15.76
CA LEU A 126 21.99 -8.62 16.26
C LEU A 126 22.49 -9.42 15.06
N THR A 127 23.81 -9.51 14.90
CA THR A 127 24.42 -10.21 13.78
C THR A 127 25.06 -11.50 14.24
N TYR A 128 24.66 -12.61 13.64
CA TYR A 128 25.47 -13.81 13.58
C TYR A 128 26.45 -13.68 12.40
N PRO A 129 27.77 -13.61 12.62
CA PRO A 129 28.71 -13.27 11.56
C PRO A 129 28.94 -14.42 10.57
N GLY A 130 28.91 -15.68 11.02
CA GLY A 130 29.18 -16.83 10.16
C GLY A 130 30.47 -16.68 9.34
N ALA A 131 30.39 -17.02 8.06
CA ALA A 131 31.51 -17.03 7.11
C ALA A 131 32.15 -15.65 6.84
N MET A 132 31.50 -14.53 7.20
CA MET A 132 32.04 -13.19 6.94
C MET A 132 33.35 -12.94 7.71
N PHE A 133 33.48 -13.48 8.93
CA PHE A 133 34.70 -13.33 9.74
C PHE A 133 35.89 -14.10 9.18
N GLU A 134 35.63 -15.08 8.32
CA GLU A 134 36.66 -15.91 7.72
C GLU A 134 37.25 -15.31 6.45
N MET A 135 36.60 -14.30 5.85
CA MET A 135 37.10 -13.67 4.62
C MET A 135 38.49 -13.06 4.84
N GLY A 136 39.45 -13.45 4.02
CA GLY A 136 40.83 -13.00 4.06
C GLY A 136 41.37 -12.65 2.68
N ILE A 137 42.64 -12.22 2.62
CA ILE A 137 43.25 -11.74 1.38
C ILE A 137 43.35 -12.83 0.30
N ASP A 138 43.52 -14.10 0.70
CA ASP A 138 43.64 -15.25 -0.20
C ASP A 138 42.35 -15.53 -1.01
N ASP A 139 41.24 -14.90 -0.62
CA ASP A 139 39.93 -15.06 -1.27
C ASP A 139 39.68 -14.01 -2.34
N LEU A 140 40.55 -13.01 -2.39
CA LEU A 140 40.42 -11.86 -3.27
C LEU A 140 41.33 -12.04 -4.48
N ASP A 141 40.74 -12.00 -5.66
CA ASP A 141 41.49 -11.89 -6.91
C ASP A 141 41.84 -10.42 -7.16
N LEU A 142 43.05 -10.02 -6.76
CA LEU A 142 43.53 -8.65 -6.89
C LEU A 142 43.62 -8.17 -8.35
N ASP A 143 43.87 -9.08 -9.29
CA ASP A 143 43.92 -8.76 -10.71
C ASP A 143 42.52 -8.47 -11.24
N TYR A 144 41.53 -9.25 -10.81
CA TYR A 144 40.12 -9.02 -11.11
C TYR A 144 39.59 -7.72 -10.49
N LEU A 145 39.84 -7.47 -9.21
CA LEU A 145 39.43 -6.24 -8.53
C LEU A 145 39.98 -4.99 -9.23
N ALA A 146 41.24 -5.07 -9.67
CA ALA A 146 41.90 -3.99 -10.40
C ALA A 146 41.36 -3.73 -11.80
N THR A 147 40.43 -4.55 -12.31
CA THR A 147 39.77 -4.27 -13.59
C THR A 147 38.77 -3.13 -13.47
N ALA A 148 38.25 -2.82 -12.27
CA ALA A 148 37.28 -1.74 -12.08
C ALA A 148 37.93 -0.34 -12.11
N LYS A 149 37.12 0.71 -12.14
CA LYS A 149 37.57 2.11 -12.05
C LYS A 149 37.70 2.60 -10.60
N HIS A 150 36.91 2.00 -9.72
CA HIS A 150 36.79 2.39 -8.33
C HIS A 150 36.72 1.14 -7.43
N PHE A 151 37.35 1.20 -6.27
CA PHE A 151 37.32 0.17 -5.24
C PHE A 151 36.57 0.68 -4.01
N HIS A 152 35.60 -0.08 -3.52
CA HIS A 152 34.85 0.23 -2.31
C HIS A 152 34.93 -0.94 -1.31
N LEU A 153 35.05 -0.60 -0.03
CA LEU A 153 34.90 -1.53 1.09
C LEU A 153 33.89 -0.98 2.09
N SER A 154 32.96 -1.83 2.54
CA SER A 154 31.99 -1.52 3.59
C SER A 154 32.26 -2.36 4.85
N SER A 155 31.70 -1.93 5.99
CA SER A 155 31.75 -2.67 7.27
C SER A 155 33.15 -3.07 7.73
N LEU A 156 34.06 -2.09 7.79
CA LEU A 156 35.48 -2.25 8.12
C LEU A 156 35.73 -3.21 9.29
N PHE A 157 34.94 -3.10 10.36
CA PHE A 157 35.15 -3.83 11.61
C PHE A 157 34.62 -5.28 11.59
N LEU A 158 33.81 -5.66 10.61
CA LEU A 158 33.31 -7.03 10.45
C LEU A 158 34.32 -7.95 9.72
N HIS A 159 35.32 -7.39 9.05
CA HIS A 159 36.32 -8.11 8.26
C HIS A 159 37.46 -8.66 9.12
N ARG A 160 37.19 -9.51 10.11
CA ARG A 160 38.16 -9.92 11.14
C ARG A 160 39.46 -10.50 10.59
N LYS A 161 39.40 -11.47 9.68
CA LYS A 161 40.59 -12.10 9.11
C LYS A 161 41.29 -11.19 8.09
N LEU A 162 40.52 -10.48 7.25
CA LEU A 162 41.06 -9.54 6.26
C LEU A 162 41.63 -8.26 6.90
N SER A 163 41.23 -7.90 8.13
CA SER A 163 41.51 -6.61 8.78
C SER A 163 42.97 -6.16 8.67
N ALA A 164 43.93 -7.05 8.93
CA ALA A 164 45.35 -6.71 8.87
C ALA A 164 45.86 -6.38 7.45
N ASP A 165 45.22 -6.93 6.42
CA ASP A 165 45.60 -6.77 5.01
C ASP A 165 44.89 -5.59 4.34
N ILE A 166 43.83 -5.03 4.95
CA ILE A 166 43.03 -3.94 4.37
C ILE A 166 43.92 -2.73 3.95
N PRO A 167 44.88 -2.24 4.75
CA PRO A 167 45.74 -1.15 4.31
C PRO A 167 46.60 -1.50 3.09
N GLU A 168 47.08 -2.74 2.97
CA GLU A 168 47.81 -3.18 1.77
C GLU A 168 46.87 -3.28 0.57
N LEU A 169 45.66 -3.82 0.76
CA LEU A 169 44.64 -3.91 -0.28
C LEU A 169 44.31 -2.53 -0.89
N PHE A 170 44.07 -1.52 -0.03
CA PHE A 170 43.84 -0.15 -0.50
C PHE A 170 45.07 0.44 -1.22
N ARG A 171 46.29 0.21 -0.70
CA ARG A 171 47.53 0.65 -1.38
C ARG A 171 47.68 0.03 -2.75
N GLU A 172 47.41 -1.27 -2.87
CA GLU A 172 47.52 -2.00 -4.12
C GLU A 172 46.49 -1.53 -5.15
N MET A 173 45.23 -1.33 -4.75
CA MET A 173 44.19 -0.81 -5.67
C MET A 173 44.55 0.59 -6.19
N LYS A 174 45.08 1.48 -5.33
CA LYS A 174 45.56 2.80 -5.77
C LYS A 174 46.77 2.71 -6.67
N ARG A 175 47.73 1.83 -6.36
CA ARG A 175 48.92 1.61 -7.22
C ARG A 175 48.52 1.17 -8.63
N ARG A 176 47.42 0.44 -8.74
CA ARG A 176 46.82 0.01 -10.01
C ARG A 176 45.90 1.04 -10.66
N GLY A 177 45.76 2.22 -10.06
CA GLY A 177 45.07 3.38 -10.64
C GLY A 177 43.59 3.52 -10.30
N LEU A 178 43.07 2.72 -9.36
CA LEU A 178 41.70 2.85 -8.88
C LEU A 178 41.60 3.99 -7.87
N THR A 179 40.47 4.68 -7.88
CA THR A 179 40.07 5.52 -6.74
C THR A 179 39.45 4.64 -5.66
N THR A 180 39.53 5.03 -4.39
CA THR A 180 39.08 4.21 -3.26
C THR A 180 38.00 4.91 -2.42
N SER A 181 37.04 4.15 -1.91
CA SER A 181 36.11 4.63 -0.89
C SER A 181 35.91 3.61 0.23
N LEU A 182 35.52 4.14 1.39
CA LEU A 182 35.27 3.36 2.60
C LEU A 182 33.99 3.86 3.26
N ASP A 183 33.08 2.94 3.56
CA ASP A 183 32.10 3.11 4.64
C ASP A 183 32.49 2.18 5.80
N THR A 184 32.72 2.73 6.98
CA THR A 184 33.14 1.93 8.12
C THR A 184 32.01 1.08 8.68
N ASN A 185 30.77 1.57 8.56
CA ASN A 185 29.64 1.20 9.43
C ASN A 185 30.01 1.25 10.93
N ASP A 186 29.16 0.68 11.78
CA ASP A 186 29.39 0.56 13.23
C ASP A 186 30.55 -0.40 13.55
N ASP A 187 31.31 -0.08 14.60
CA ASP A 187 32.27 -0.99 15.24
C ASP A 187 31.54 -1.81 16.32
N PRO A 188 31.37 -3.14 16.16
CA PRO A 188 30.69 -3.96 17.16
C PRO A 188 31.37 -3.99 18.54
N GLU A 189 32.66 -3.66 18.63
CA GLU A 189 33.36 -3.50 19.91
C GLU A 189 33.38 -2.06 20.42
N ASP A 190 32.86 -1.11 19.65
CA ASP A 190 32.82 0.33 19.93
C ASP A 190 34.19 0.93 20.30
N LYS A 191 35.28 0.42 19.69
CA LYS A 191 36.66 0.85 19.94
C LYS A 191 37.13 1.94 18.98
N TRP A 192 36.67 1.91 17.73
CA TRP A 192 36.98 2.88 16.67
C TRP A 192 38.49 3.13 16.55
N ALA A 193 39.27 2.06 16.51
CA ALA A 193 40.73 2.08 16.55
C ALA A 193 41.32 0.93 15.71
N GLY A 194 42.65 0.83 15.66
CA GLY A 194 43.34 -0.23 14.93
C GLY A 194 43.38 0.07 13.44
N VAL A 195 42.90 -0.87 12.61
CA VAL A 195 42.97 -0.81 11.15
C VAL A 195 42.45 0.50 10.55
N LEU A 196 41.49 1.16 11.22
CA LEU A 196 40.96 2.45 10.80
C LEU A 196 42.07 3.52 10.63
N GLU A 197 43.01 3.62 11.56
CA GLU A 197 44.06 4.64 11.51
C GLU A 197 45.02 4.41 10.34
N ASP A 198 45.28 3.14 10.02
CA ASP A 198 46.19 2.73 8.96
C ASP A 198 45.56 2.85 7.56
N VAL A 199 44.24 2.64 7.44
CA VAL A 199 43.55 2.69 6.15
C VAL A 199 43.13 4.12 5.75
N LEU A 200 42.80 4.99 6.70
CA LEU A 200 42.29 6.35 6.40
C LEU A 200 43.17 7.14 5.41
N PRO A 201 44.51 7.20 5.53
CA PRO A 201 45.36 7.91 4.57
C PRO A 201 45.29 7.39 3.13
N LEU A 202 44.72 6.19 2.95
CA LEU A 202 44.61 5.49 1.67
C LEU A 202 43.20 5.62 1.08
N VAL A 203 42.23 6.16 1.81
CA VAL A 203 40.86 6.35 1.34
C VAL A 203 40.74 7.67 0.58
N ASP A 204 40.23 7.66 -0.66
CA ASP A 204 39.93 8.91 -1.38
C ASP A 204 38.59 9.52 -0.92
N VAL A 205 37.58 8.68 -0.66
CA VAL A 205 36.25 9.09 -0.18
C VAL A 205 35.84 8.30 1.05
N LEU A 206 35.74 8.96 2.20
CA LEU A 206 35.16 8.39 3.42
C LEU A 206 33.68 8.76 3.51
N LEU A 207 32.82 7.77 3.56
CA LEU A 207 31.37 7.91 3.75
C LEU A 207 31.04 7.46 5.17
N CYS A 208 30.32 8.28 5.93
CA CYS A 208 29.89 7.91 7.28
C CYS A 208 28.66 8.73 7.71
N THR A 209 28.01 8.34 8.79
CA THR A 209 26.98 9.13 9.47
C THR A 209 27.58 10.09 10.49
N GLU A 210 26.78 11.03 11.02
CA GLU A 210 27.21 11.91 12.12
C GLU A 210 27.60 11.13 13.38
N SER A 211 26.91 10.03 13.67
CA SER A 211 27.21 9.21 14.86
C SER A 211 28.56 8.52 14.71
N GLU A 212 28.83 7.92 13.56
CA GLU A 212 30.10 7.23 13.28
C GLU A 212 31.26 8.23 13.22
N LEU A 213 31.04 9.42 12.64
CA LEU A 213 32.02 10.50 12.62
C LEU A 213 32.45 10.91 14.03
N ALA A 214 31.48 11.12 14.93
CA ALA A 214 31.76 11.48 16.32
C ALA A 214 32.58 10.40 17.04
N LYS A 215 32.23 9.12 16.82
CA LYS A 215 32.94 7.97 17.39
C LYS A 215 34.36 7.83 16.83
N MET A 216 34.56 8.01 15.52
CA MET A 216 35.87 7.97 14.86
C MET A 216 36.79 9.14 15.29
N ALA A 217 36.25 10.35 15.39
CA ALA A 217 37.05 11.54 15.70
C ALA A 217 37.50 11.60 17.17
N LYS A 218 36.73 10.96 18.07
CA LYS A 218 36.93 10.89 19.53
C LYS A 218 37.00 12.24 20.26
N ALA A 219 36.80 13.35 19.54
CA ALA A 219 36.83 14.72 20.04
C ALA A 219 36.23 15.68 19.02
N GLU A 220 35.70 16.81 19.51
CA GLU A 220 35.25 17.93 18.68
C GLU A 220 36.41 18.89 18.30
N PRO A 221 36.34 19.59 17.16
CA PRO A 221 35.29 19.50 16.14
C PRO A 221 35.53 18.30 15.20
N ALA A 222 34.59 17.37 15.15
CA ALA A 222 34.82 16.02 14.60
C ALA A 222 35.10 16.01 13.10
N ALA A 223 34.36 16.81 12.33
CA ALA A 223 34.46 16.87 10.87
C ALA A 223 35.80 17.44 10.38
N GLU A 224 36.30 18.50 11.02
CA GLU A 224 37.57 19.13 10.71
C GLU A 224 38.74 18.20 11.00
N ARG A 225 38.67 17.45 12.11
CA ARG A 225 39.69 16.44 12.46
C ARG A 225 39.72 15.30 11.46
N MET A 226 38.56 14.84 11.00
CA MET A 226 38.48 13.72 10.06
C MET A 226 38.81 14.13 8.63
N SER A 227 38.32 15.28 8.16
CA SER A 227 38.64 15.82 6.83
C SER A 227 40.11 16.18 6.65
N ALA A 228 40.88 16.32 7.73
CA ALA A 228 42.34 16.43 7.65
C ALA A 228 43.05 15.09 7.34
N LYS A 229 42.36 13.95 7.48
CA LYS A 229 42.91 12.60 7.26
C LYS A 229 42.54 11.99 5.91
N VAL A 230 41.52 12.49 5.24
CA VAL A 230 40.99 11.98 3.97
C VAL A 230 40.75 13.13 2.98
N PRO A 231 40.96 12.93 1.66
CA PRO A 231 40.73 13.99 0.66
C PRO A 231 39.27 14.47 0.61
N LEU A 232 38.32 13.54 0.74
CA LEU A 232 36.89 13.81 0.74
C LEU A 232 36.20 13.04 1.87
N LEU A 233 35.57 13.77 2.79
CA LEU A 233 34.69 13.24 3.82
C LEU A 233 33.25 13.58 3.49
N VAL A 234 32.37 12.58 3.40
CA VAL A 234 30.93 12.73 3.18
C VAL A 234 30.18 12.24 4.41
N VAL A 235 29.41 13.13 5.03
CA VAL A 235 28.70 12.89 6.28
C VAL A 235 27.19 12.87 6.03
N LYS A 236 26.57 11.70 6.23
CA LYS A 236 25.13 11.44 6.15
C LYS A 236 24.45 11.91 7.44
N ARG A 237 23.42 12.76 7.33
CA ARG A 237 22.75 13.46 8.45
C ARG A 237 21.24 13.20 8.48
N GLY A 238 20.81 12.04 7.97
CA GLY A 238 19.40 11.64 7.90
C GLY A 238 18.52 12.70 7.22
N ALA A 239 17.48 13.17 7.92
CA ALA A 239 16.55 14.18 7.40
C ALA A 239 17.21 15.55 7.09
N ALA A 240 18.39 15.84 7.66
CA ALA A 240 19.15 17.06 7.37
C ALA A 240 19.98 16.97 6.07
N GLY A 241 19.96 15.82 5.39
CA GLY A 241 20.68 15.58 4.14
C GLY A 241 22.11 15.12 4.40
N ALA A 242 23.07 15.70 3.68
CA ALA A 242 24.47 15.32 3.80
C ALA A 242 25.41 16.51 3.63
N SER A 243 26.59 16.41 4.24
CA SER A 243 27.67 17.39 4.11
C SER A 243 28.89 16.75 3.49
N ALA A 244 29.60 17.46 2.62
CA ALA A 244 30.93 17.07 2.16
C ALA A 244 32.00 18.06 2.62
N TYR A 245 33.13 17.53 3.06
CA TYR A 245 34.32 18.29 3.48
C TYR A 245 35.49 17.89 2.58
N PHE A 246 36.09 18.89 1.92
CA PHE A 246 37.17 18.68 0.95
C PHE A 246 37.98 19.97 0.81
N GLU A 247 39.31 19.89 0.76
CA GLU A 247 40.19 21.05 0.57
C GLU A 247 39.90 22.23 1.51
N GLY A 248 39.50 21.96 2.76
CA GLY A 248 39.11 22.99 3.74
C GLY A 248 37.76 23.67 3.47
N ARG A 249 36.98 23.19 2.51
CA ARG A 249 35.63 23.66 2.16
C ARG A 249 34.57 22.68 2.67
N ARG A 250 33.37 23.21 2.89
CA ARG A 250 32.17 22.46 3.26
C ARG A 250 31.04 22.74 2.28
N ILE A 251 30.39 21.69 1.81
CA ILE A 251 29.15 21.74 1.03
C ILE A 251 28.06 21.04 1.84
N ASP A 252 26.88 21.65 1.92
CA ASP A 252 25.69 21.07 2.52
C ASP A 252 24.61 20.89 1.46
N VAL A 253 24.08 19.68 1.33
CA VAL A 253 22.95 19.39 0.44
C VAL A 253 21.81 18.82 1.28
N PRO A 254 20.61 19.44 1.25
CA PRO A 254 19.47 18.99 2.04
C PRO A 254 18.92 17.64 1.53
N SER A 255 18.26 16.90 2.43
CA SER A 255 17.55 15.67 2.06
C SER A 255 16.21 15.97 1.39
N LEU A 256 15.63 14.95 0.76
CA LEU A 256 14.23 14.96 0.36
C LEU A 256 13.33 14.74 1.57
N ARG A 257 12.17 15.40 1.59
CA ARG A 257 11.11 15.11 2.55
C ARG A 257 10.24 13.99 1.98
N VAL A 258 10.32 12.82 2.60
CA VAL A 258 9.57 11.61 2.25
C VAL A 258 8.97 11.00 3.50
N GLU A 259 7.88 10.23 3.36
CA GLU A 259 7.35 9.41 4.44
C GLU A 259 8.29 8.21 4.66
N VAL A 260 8.76 8.05 5.90
CA VAL A 260 9.72 7.00 6.27
C VAL A 260 8.95 5.79 6.76
N LYS A 261 9.03 4.68 6.03
CA LYS A 261 8.50 3.37 6.42
C LYS A 261 9.54 2.57 7.21
N ASP A 262 10.76 2.51 6.69
CA ASP A 262 11.88 1.78 7.27
C ASP A 262 13.18 2.56 7.00
N SER A 263 14.14 2.54 7.91
CA SER A 263 15.45 3.21 7.72
C SER A 263 16.61 2.26 7.49
N VAL A 264 16.34 0.94 7.52
CA VAL A 264 17.34 -0.09 7.19
C VAL A 264 17.85 0.11 5.76
N GLY A 265 19.16 0.06 5.58
CA GLY A 265 19.81 0.23 4.26
C GLY A 265 19.83 1.64 3.67
N ALA A 266 19.30 2.66 4.37
CA ALA A 266 19.24 4.03 3.83
C ALA A 266 20.63 4.63 3.58
N GLY A 267 21.59 4.37 4.47
CA GLY A 267 22.98 4.83 4.32
C GLY A 267 23.71 4.14 3.17
N ASP A 268 23.54 2.82 3.05
CA ASP A 268 24.15 2.00 1.99
C ASP A 268 23.60 2.39 0.60
N THR A 269 22.31 2.73 0.56
CA THR A 269 21.65 3.20 -0.66
C THR A 269 22.00 4.63 -1.01
N PHE A 270 22.25 5.50 -0.02
CA PHE A 270 22.87 6.80 -0.25
C PHE A 270 24.24 6.63 -0.93
N ASP A 271 25.07 5.72 -0.40
CA ASP A 271 26.40 5.46 -0.92
C ASP A 271 26.35 4.92 -2.35
N ALA A 272 25.40 4.04 -2.66
CA ALA A 272 25.15 3.58 -4.04
C ALA A 272 24.84 4.75 -5.00
N GLY A 273 23.97 5.68 -4.60
CA GLY A 273 23.65 6.86 -5.41
C GLY A 273 24.86 7.80 -5.57
N PHE A 274 25.56 8.08 -4.47
CA PHE A 274 26.75 8.90 -4.47
C PHE A 274 27.82 8.33 -5.40
N LEU A 275 28.16 7.04 -5.23
CA LEU A 275 29.20 6.37 -6.01
C LEU A 275 28.80 6.22 -7.48
N HIS A 276 27.52 6.00 -7.78
CA HIS A 276 27.01 5.97 -9.16
C HIS A 276 27.37 7.24 -9.93
N LYS A 277 27.23 8.41 -9.29
CA LYS A 277 27.59 9.71 -9.88
C LYS A 277 29.09 10.00 -9.80
N TRP A 278 29.73 9.62 -8.70
CA TRP A 278 31.16 9.83 -8.48
C TRP A 278 32.03 9.18 -9.54
N VAL A 279 31.80 7.90 -9.86
CA VAL A 279 32.60 7.17 -10.87
C VAL A 279 32.37 7.68 -12.29
N ARG A 280 31.28 8.42 -12.51
CA ARG A 280 30.97 9.15 -13.75
C ARG A 280 31.51 10.58 -13.74
N LYS A 281 32.29 10.96 -12.72
CA LYS A 281 32.93 12.27 -12.55
C LYS A 281 31.94 13.44 -12.53
N ALA A 282 30.74 13.22 -11.99
CA ALA A 282 29.77 14.28 -11.78
C ALA A 282 30.27 15.30 -10.72
N PRO A 283 29.73 16.54 -10.70
CA PRO A 283 30.02 17.51 -9.64
C PRO A 283 29.71 16.95 -8.25
N LEU A 284 30.48 17.35 -7.24
CA LEU A 284 30.34 16.81 -5.88
C LEU A 284 28.94 17.07 -5.30
N GLU A 285 28.39 18.25 -5.51
CA GLU A 285 27.00 18.59 -5.14
C GLU A 285 26.00 17.60 -5.75
N THR A 286 26.19 17.22 -7.03
CA THR A 286 25.35 16.25 -7.74
C THR A 286 25.50 14.85 -7.16
N CYS A 287 26.72 14.44 -6.77
CA CYS A 287 26.95 13.16 -6.10
C CYS A 287 26.20 13.09 -4.76
N ILE A 288 26.29 14.14 -3.93
CA ILE A 288 25.59 14.20 -2.64
C ILE A 288 24.07 14.26 -2.85
N ALA A 289 23.61 15.08 -3.80
CA ALA A 289 22.20 15.21 -4.13
C ALA A 289 21.59 13.88 -4.62
N TYR A 290 22.32 13.13 -5.45
CA TYR A 290 21.87 11.82 -5.92
C TYR A 290 21.92 10.76 -4.82
N GLY A 291 22.89 10.83 -3.90
CA GLY A 291 22.87 10.00 -2.69
C GLY A 291 21.65 10.28 -1.82
N ASN A 292 21.30 11.55 -1.60
CA ASN A 292 20.09 11.93 -0.87
C ASN A 292 18.81 11.46 -1.60
N LEU A 293 18.79 11.47 -2.94
CA LEU A 293 17.69 10.93 -3.75
C LEU A 293 17.50 9.43 -3.49
N THR A 294 18.58 8.65 -3.62
CA THR A 294 18.51 7.19 -3.49
C THR A 294 18.25 6.76 -2.06
N GLY A 295 18.88 7.40 -1.08
CA GLY A 295 18.58 7.19 0.34
C GLY A 295 17.12 7.55 0.68
N GLY A 296 16.60 8.64 0.10
CA GLY A 296 15.20 9.03 0.21
C GLY A 296 14.23 8.02 -0.40
N LEU A 297 14.59 7.39 -1.53
CA LEU A 297 13.80 6.28 -2.09
C LEU A 297 13.83 5.05 -1.17
N SER A 298 15.02 4.67 -0.67
CA SER A 298 15.20 3.47 0.17
C SER A 298 14.23 3.44 1.34
N VAL A 299 14.04 4.59 2.00
CA VAL A 299 13.27 4.64 3.25
C VAL A 299 11.75 4.50 3.09
N THR A 300 11.26 4.49 1.84
CA THR A 300 9.83 4.39 1.54
C THR A 300 9.29 2.96 1.56
N ARG A 301 10.18 1.95 1.52
CA ARG A 301 9.84 0.53 1.63
C ARG A 301 10.69 -0.16 2.70
N SER A 302 10.32 -1.39 3.03
CA SER A 302 11.03 -2.22 4.01
C SER A 302 12.42 -2.59 3.53
N GLY A 303 13.42 -2.59 4.42
CA GLY A 303 14.79 -2.98 4.09
C GLY A 303 15.51 -2.04 3.09
N GLY A 304 16.72 -2.45 2.68
CA GLY A 304 17.59 -1.62 1.84
C GLY A 304 17.36 -1.71 0.32
N THR A 305 16.68 -2.75 -0.17
CA THR A 305 16.61 -3.07 -1.60
C THR A 305 15.19 -3.05 -2.17
N GLU A 306 14.15 -3.22 -1.35
CA GLU A 306 12.78 -3.43 -1.84
C GLU A 306 12.23 -2.24 -2.65
N ALA A 307 12.56 -1.00 -2.25
CA ALA A 307 12.20 0.20 -3.01
C ALA A 307 12.86 0.24 -4.40
N PHE A 308 14.03 -0.39 -4.54
CA PHE A 308 14.78 -0.44 -5.79
C PHE A 308 14.37 -1.61 -6.68
N CYS A 309 13.91 -2.73 -6.13
CA CYS A 309 13.43 -3.88 -6.91
C CYS A 309 12.23 -3.51 -7.80
N ASP A 310 11.36 -2.62 -7.33
CA ASP A 310 10.25 -2.10 -8.10
C ASP A 310 10.71 -1.01 -9.09
N ARG A 311 10.92 -1.43 -10.34
CA ARG A 311 11.38 -0.56 -11.42
C ARG A 311 10.45 0.64 -11.65
N ALA A 312 9.14 0.41 -11.67
CA ALA A 312 8.18 1.47 -11.97
C ALA A 312 8.16 2.51 -10.85
N TYR A 313 8.12 2.05 -9.60
CA TYR A 313 8.18 2.91 -8.42
C TYR A 313 9.47 3.75 -8.38
N ARG A 314 10.63 3.12 -8.61
CA ARG A 314 11.93 3.81 -8.70
C ARG A 314 11.96 4.86 -9.81
N GLU A 315 11.47 4.53 -11.01
CA GLU A 315 11.44 5.45 -12.14
C GLU A 315 10.54 6.67 -11.87
N ILE A 316 9.35 6.45 -11.30
CA ILE A 316 8.43 7.53 -10.91
C ILE A 316 9.08 8.43 -9.86
N PHE A 317 9.65 7.85 -8.81
CA PHE A 317 10.31 8.60 -7.74
C PHE A 317 11.45 9.47 -8.28
N PHE A 318 12.28 8.93 -9.19
CA PHE A 318 13.34 9.72 -9.83
C PHE A 318 12.77 10.82 -10.74
N GLN A 319 11.72 10.57 -11.51
CA GLN A 319 11.10 11.61 -12.34
C GLN A 319 10.53 12.77 -11.51
N GLN A 320 9.97 12.47 -10.34
CA GLN A 320 9.41 13.47 -9.43
C GLN A 320 10.47 14.30 -8.71
N HIS A 321 11.57 13.65 -8.29
CA HIS A 321 12.53 14.25 -7.36
C HIS A 321 13.90 14.56 -7.96
N TRP A 322 14.14 14.21 -9.22
CA TRP A 322 15.41 14.46 -9.92
C TRP A 322 15.21 15.14 -11.27
N GLN A 323 15.57 16.43 -11.35
CA GLN A 323 15.53 17.20 -12.61
C GLN A 323 16.79 18.05 -12.76
N GLN A 324 17.30 18.13 -13.99
CA GLN A 324 18.49 18.93 -14.33
C GLN A 324 19.69 18.70 -13.37
N GLU A 325 19.92 17.43 -13.02
CA GLU A 325 20.97 17.00 -12.08
C GLU A 325 20.89 17.58 -10.66
N LYS A 326 19.68 17.95 -10.23
CA LYS A 326 19.41 18.49 -8.90
C LYS A 326 18.23 17.77 -8.26
N LEU A 327 18.26 17.74 -6.92
CA LEU A 327 17.08 17.41 -6.13
C LEU A 327 16.01 18.47 -6.34
N VAL A 328 14.81 18.03 -6.67
CA VAL A 328 13.63 18.89 -6.73
C VAL A 328 12.83 18.62 -5.45
N PRO A 329 12.68 19.62 -4.57
CA PRO A 329 11.75 19.51 -3.45
C PRO A 329 10.36 19.16 -3.96
N SER A 330 9.56 18.44 -3.16
CA SER A 330 8.13 18.33 -3.42
C SER A 330 7.51 19.74 -3.37
N ASN A 331 7.36 20.37 -4.53
CA ASN A 331 6.77 21.69 -4.64
C ASN A 331 5.26 21.58 -4.42
N SER A 332 4.81 22.08 -3.29
CA SER A 332 3.55 22.81 -3.21
C SER A 332 3.60 23.98 -4.22
N GLY A 333 2.93 23.84 -5.36
CA GLY A 333 2.52 24.96 -6.22
C GLY A 333 3.46 25.36 -7.39
N THR A 334 2.86 25.38 -8.60
CA THR A 334 3.24 26.14 -9.81
C THR A 334 4.62 25.90 -10.46
N ARG A 335 4.67 25.23 -11.63
CA ARG A 335 4.45 25.81 -12.99
C ARG A 335 5.27 25.08 -14.09
N SER A 336 4.65 25.03 -15.29
CA SER A 336 5.26 25.04 -16.64
C SER A 336 5.67 23.71 -17.27
N VAL A 337 4.74 23.18 -18.07
CA VAL A 337 4.95 22.11 -19.06
C VAL A 337 5.73 22.67 -20.25
N VAL A 338 6.86 22.05 -20.58
CA VAL A 338 7.51 22.18 -21.89
C VAL A 338 7.27 20.88 -22.66
N THR A 339 6.44 20.97 -23.68
CA THR A 339 6.11 19.92 -24.64
C THR A 339 7.31 19.63 -25.54
N VAL A 340 7.79 18.38 -25.58
CA VAL A 340 8.64 17.89 -26.67
C VAL A 340 7.82 16.89 -27.47
N ALA A 341 7.48 17.29 -28.70
CA ALA A 341 6.81 16.45 -29.68
C ALA A 341 7.75 15.33 -30.15
N THR A 342 7.23 14.11 -30.25
CA THR A 342 7.86 13.03 -31.01
C THR A 342 6.85 12.50 -32.04
N GLU A 343 7.22 12.62 -33.31
CA GLU A 343 6.49 12.04 -34.45
C GLU A 343 6.73 10.53 -34.55
N PRO A 344 5.80 9.76 -35.16
CA PRO A 344 5.86 8.30 -35.21
C PRO A 344 6.52 7.78 -36.50
N ARG A 345 7.17 6.61 -36.41
CA ARG A 345 7.56 5.80 -37.60
C ARG A 345 7.46 4.29 -37.32
N PRO A 346 7.30 3.46 -38.38
CA PRO A 346 6.12 2.61 -38.50
C PRO A 346 6.41 1.10 -38.47
N ALA A 347 5.30 0.36 -38.61
CA ALA A 347 5.07 -1.06 -38.41
C ALA A 347 5.77 -2.07 -39.36
N ALA A 348 5.56 -3.35 -38.95
CA ALA A 348 5.47 -4.61 -39.70
C ALA A 348 6.69 -5.56 -39.48
N VAL A 349 6.59 -6.89 -39.32
CA VAL A 349 5.66 -7.92 -39.84
C VAL A 349 5.76 -9.23 -38.99
N SER A 350 4.60 -9.83 -38.62
CA SER A 350 4.26 -11.28 -38.47
C SER A 350 5.06 -12.21 -37.52
N ASN A 351 4.53 -13.29 -36.91
CA ASN A 351 3.42 -14.16 -37.31
C ASN A 351 2.88 -15.02 -36.13
N MET A 352 1.56 -15.22 -36.14
CA MET A 352 0.75 -16.37 -35.70
C MET A 352 1.29 -17.36 -34.64
N THR A 353 0.80 -17.19 -33.40
CA THR A 353 0.26 -18.27 -32.54
C THR A 353 -0.75 -17.67 -31.54
N SER A 354 -1.76 -18.49 -31.21
CA SER A 354 -2.84 -18.37 -30.20
C SER A 354 -3.91 -17.27 -30.34
N GLU A 355 -4.97 -17.58 -31.10
CA GLU A 355 -6.28 -16.88 -31.10
C GLU A 355 -7.18 -17.23 -29.89
N PHE A 356 -6.74 -18.08 -28.96
CA PHE A 356 -7.48 -18.40 -27.73
C PHE A 356 -6.87 -17.81 -26.44
N GLU A 357 -5.66 -17.25 -26.48
CA GLU A 357 -5.02 -16.58 -25.33
C GLU A 357 -4.99 -15.04 -25.46
N LYS A 358 -5.33 -14.50 -26.64
CA LYS A 358 -5.30 -13.05 -26.92
C LYS A 358 -6.57 -12.28 -26.55
N SER A 359 -7.57 -12.93 -25.94
CA SER A 359 -8.80 -12.26 -25.49
C SER A 359 -8.75 -11.72 -24.06
N ALA A 360 -7.71 -12.04 -23.28
CA ALA A 360 -7.60 -11.66 -21.85
C ALA A 360 -6.51 -10.61 -21.57
N ALA A 361 -5.68 -10.26 -22.55
CA ALA A 361 -4.70 -9.18 -22.42
C ALA A 361 -5.31 -7.87 -22.96
N SER A 362 -5.38 -6.84 -22.10
CA SER A 362 -5.88 -5.48 -22.36
C SER A 362 -7.40 -5.25 -22.23
N ARG A 363 -8.00 -5.53 -21.07
CA ARG A 363 -9.19 -4.77 -20.63
C ARG A 363 -8.91 -4.15 -19.27
N ASN A 364 -9.04 -2.83 -19.18
CA ASN A 364 -9.01 -2.11 -17.91
C ASN A 364 -10.28 -2.47 -17.12
N SER A 365 -10.20 -2.66 -15.80
CA SER A 365 -11.36 -2.98 -14.93
C SER A 365 -12.53 -2.02 -15.11
N VAL A 366 -12.25 -0.75 -15.40
CA VAL A 366 -13.27 0.26 -15.72
C VAL A 366 -14.05 -0.10 -17.00
N ASP A 367 -13.37 -0.60 -18.03
CA ASP A 367 -14.04 -0.97 -19.30
C ASP A 367 -14.90 -2.23 -19.13
N GLU A 368 -14.45 -3.17 -18.31
CA GLU A 368 -15.22 -4.36 -17.95
C GLU A 368 -16.44 -3.99 -17.11
N MET A 369 -16.30 -3.08 -16.13
CA MET A 369 -17.43 -2.53 -15.39
C MET A 369 -18.42 -1.84 -16.34
N ARG A 370 -17.95 -0.97 -17.25
CA ARG A 370 -18.82 -0.34 -18.26
C ARG A 370 -19.51 -1.37 -19.17
N GLN A 371 -18.87 -2.49 -19.46
CA GLN A 371 -19.49 -3.58 -20.21
C GLN A 371 -20.63 -4.24 -19.44
N LEU A 372 -20.46 -4.51 -18.14
CA LEU A 372 -21.54 -5.04 -17.29
C LEU A 372 -22.74 -4.09 -17.28
N LEU A 373 -22.51 -2.79 -17.17
CA LEU A 373 -23.58 -1.79 -17.16
C LEU A 373 -24.26 -1.63 -18.52
N ARG A 374 -23.53 -1.79 -19.64
CA ARG A 374 -24.14 -1.88 -20.97
C ARG A 374 -25.04 -3.12 -21.10
N GLU A 375 -24.56 -4.28 -20.66
CA GLU A 375 -25.35 -5.51 -20.67
C GLU A 375 -26.63 -5.39 -19.83
N ASN A 376 -26.55 -4.70 -18.69
CA ASN A 376 -27.69 -4.38 -17.86
C ASN A 376 -28.78 -3.60 -18.62
N ARG A 377 -28.37 -2.55 -19.34
CA ARG A 377 -29.27 -1.73 -20.17
C ARG A 377 -29.88 -2.48 -21.35
N GLU A 378 -29.18 -3.50 -21.85
CA GLU A 378 -29.70 -4.42 -22.89
C GLU A 378 -30.74 -5.42 -22.33
N GLY A 379 -31.11 -5.32 -21.05
CA GLY A 379 -32.09 -6.19 -20.40
C GLY A 379 -31.51 -7.51 -19.89
N LYS A 380 -30.17 -7.67 -19.90
CA LYS A 380 -29.54 -8.82 -19.25
C LYS A 380 -29.47 -8.54 -17.74
N ARG A 381 -29.72 -9.57 -16.93
CA ARG A 381 -29.54 -9.49 -15.47
C ARG A 381 -28.04 -9.49 -15.11
N ARG A 382 -27.40 -8.34 -15.33
CA ARG A 382 -25.96 -8.09 -15.11
C ARG A 382 -25.81 -6.82 -14.31
N GLY A 383 -24.95 -6.80 -13.31
CA GLY A 383 -24.69 -5.63 -12.48
C GLY A 383 -23.37 -5.77 -11.74
N ILE A 384 -23.08 -4.82 -10.86
CA ILE A 384 -21.96 -4.87 -9.94
C ILE A 384 -22.43 -4.50 -8.53
N TYR A 385 -21.96 -5.21 -7.53
CA TYR A 385 -22.17 -4.82 -6.13
C TYR A 385 -20.98 -4.00 -5.65
N SER A 386 -21.26 -2.96 -4.88
CA SER A 386 -20.29 -2.02 -4.36
C SER A 386 -20.13 -2.21 -2.86
N VAL A 387 -18.93 -2.59 -2.43
CA VAL A 387 -18.59 -2.87 -1.03
C VAL A 387 -18.12 -1.58 -0.35
N CYS A 388 -18.98 -0.99 0.49
CA CYS A 388 -18.78 0.33 1.10
C CYS A 388 -18.28 0.23 2.55
N THR A 389 -17.07 -0.30 2.76
CA THR A 389 -16.52 -0.49 4.11
C THR A 389 -14.99 -0.40 4.14
N ALA A 390 -14.46 -0.04 5.32
CA ALA A 390 -13.02 -0.10 5.62
C ALA A 390 -12.65 -1.27 6.54
N ASN A 391 -13.63 -2.07 6.99
CA ASN A 391 -13.38 -3.14 7.95
C ASN A 391 -12.61 -4.31 7.29
N ARG A 392 -11.46 -4.67 7.88
CA ARG A 392 -10.55 -5.69 7.36
C ARG A 392 -11.21 -7.06 7.12
N LEU A 393 -11.96 -7.59 8.09
CA LEU A 393 -12.59 -8.92 7.98
C LEU A 393 -13.66 -8.96 6.88
N VAL A 394 -14.36 -7.84 6.68
CA VAL A 394 -15.34 -7.72 5.60
C VAL A 394 -14.66 -7.62 4.24
N LEU A 395 -13.56 -6.86 4.14
CA LEU A 395 -12.79 -6.73 2.91
C LEU A 395 -12.17 -8.08 2.49
N GLU A 396 -11.55 -8.81 3.42
CA GLU A 396 -11.03 -10.16 3.15
C GLU A 396 -12.12 -11.12 2.65
N ALA A 397 -13.31 -11.08 3.26
CA ALA A 397 -14.47 -11.84 2.80
C ALA A 397 -14.93 -11.42 1.38
N ALA A 398 -14.87 -10.13 1.06
CA ALA A 398 -15.20 -9.59 -0.26
C ALA A 398 -14.20 -10.04 -1.34
N PHE A 399 -12.90 -10.02 -1.04
CA PHE A 399 -11.87 -10.59 -1.91
C PHE A 399 -12.09 -12.08 -2.15
N ALA A 400 -12.34 -12.85 -1.09
CA ALA A 400 -12.63 -14.28 -1.21
C ALA A 400 -13.90 -14.56 -2.04
N GLN A 401 -14.92 -13.70 -1.96
CA GLN A 401 -16.12 -13.83 -2.77
C GLN A 401 -15.86 -13.53 -4.25
N ALA A 402 -15.23 -12.39 -4.56
CA ALA A 402 -14.90 -12.00 -5.93
C ALA A 402 -13.93 -12.99 -6.60
N ALA A 403 -13.03 -13.59 -5.82
CA ALA A 403 -12.17 -14.68 -6.29
C ALA A 403 -13.00 -15.91 -6.68
N ARG A 404 -14.00 -16.28 -5.88
CA ARG A 404 -14.84 -17.46 -6.12
C ARG A 404 -15.70 -17.33 -7.36
N ASP A 405 -16.29 -16.17 -7.62
CA ASP A 405 -17.18 -15.97 -8.76
C ASP A 405 -16.47 -15.43 -10.02
N GLY A 406 -15.19 -15.08 -9.92
CA GLY A 406 -14.41 -14.59 -11.07
C GLY A 406 -14.78 -13.17 -11.48
N SER A 407 -15.42 -12.38 -10.61
CA SER A 407 -15.91 -11.03 -10.90
C SER A 407 -14.90 -9.90 -10.58
N LEU A 408 -15.19 -8.67 -11.03
CA LEU A 408 -14.54 -7.48 -10.51
C LEU A 408 -14.91 -7.27 -9.04
N LEU A 409 -13.99 -6.69 -8.27
CA LEU A 409 -14.29 -6.24 -6.90
C LEU A 409 -14.33 -4.72 -6.84
N LEU A 410 -15.52 -4.15 -6.70
CA LEU A 410 -15.73 -2.72 -6.46
C LEU A 410 -15.76 -2.45 -4.95
N ILE A 411 -14.77 -1.69 -4.47
CA ILE A 411 -14.67 -1.22 -3.09
C ILE A 411 -14.78 0.29 -3.08
N GLU A 412 -15.68 0.83 -2.27
CA GLU A 412 -15.88 2.28 -2.14
C GLU A 412 -15.57 2.78 -0.73
N ALA A 413 -14.93 3.95 -0.67
CA ALA A 413 -14.76 4.72 0.56
C ALA A 413 -15.62 5.99 0.52
N THR A 414 -16.36 6.22 1.60
CA THR A 414 -17.15 7.45 1.79
C THR A 414 -16.28 8.65 2.15
N CYS A 415 -16.75 9.86 1.86
CA CYS A 415 -16.11 11.12 2.27
C CYS A 415 -15.84 11.25 3.78
N ASN A 416 -16.63 10.57 4.63
CA ASN A 416 -16.42 10.54 6.08
C ASN A 416 -15.39 9.49 6.51
N GLN A 417 -15.28 8.38 5.78
CA GLN A 417 -14.30 7.32 6.05
C GLN A 417 -12.88 7.80 5.77
N VAL A 418 -12.68 8.31 4.56
CA VAL A 418 -11.36 8.60 4.00
C VAL A 418 -11.42 9.98 3.35
N ASN A 419 -10.56 10.89 3.77
CA ASN A 419 -10.40 12.21 3.17
C ASN A 419 -9.00 12.75 3.48
N GLN A 420 -8.66 13.93 2.99
CA GLN A 420 -7.34 14.55 3.20
C GLN A 420 -6.98 14.80 4.67
N GLN A 421 -7.95 14.72 5.59
CA GLN A 421 -7.74 14.85 7.04
C GLN A 421 -7.71 13.48 7.75
N GLY A 422 -7.79 12.38 7.00
CA GLY A 422 -7.82 11.01 7.51
C GLY A 422 -9.24 10.46 7.71
N GLY A 423 -10.29 11.27 7.63
CA GLY A 423 -11.64 10.86 8.03
C GLY A 423 -11.68 10.23 9.43
N TYR A 424 -12.62 9.33 9.69
CA TYR A 424 -12.61 8.55 10.94
C TYR A 424 -11.69 7.32 10.90
N THR A 425 -11.20 6.93 9.72
CA THR A 425 -10.28 5.78 9.58
C THR A 425 -8.83 6.15 9.87
N GLY A 426 -8.51 7.45 9.86
CA GLY A 426 -7.13 7.95 9.91
C GLY A 426 -6.39 7.86 8.56
N MET A 427 -7.06 7.44 7.48
CA MET A 427 -6.43 7.24 6.17
C MET A 427 -6.79 8.36 5.19
N VAL A 428 -5.80 8.82 4.43
CA VAL A 428 -6.03 9.59 3.19
C VAL A 428 -6.30 8.66 2.00
N PRO A 429 -6.85 9.14 0.85
CA PRO A 429 -7.20 8.27 -0.27
C PRO A 429 -6.07 7.36 -0.76
N ALA A 430 -4.83 7.88 -0.87
CA ALA A 430 -3.67 7.09 -1.26
C ALA A 430 -3.36 5.95 -0.27
N GLN A 431 -3.46 6.22 1.04
CA GLN A 431 -3.29 5.20 2.07
C GLN A 431 -4.41 4.16 2.04
N PHE A 432 -5.66 4.56 1.76
CA PHE A 432 -6.75 3.60 1.59
C PHE A 432 -6.53 2.70 0.37
N ARG A 433 -6.10 3.24 -0.78
CA ARG A 433 -5.69 2.43 -1.93
C ARG A 433 -4.62 1.41 -1.52
N ASP A 434 -3.54 1.87 -0.90
CA ASP A 434 -2.41 0.99 -0.54
C ASP A 434 -2.84 -0.08 0.46
N TYR A 435 -3.75 0.26 1.39
CA TYR A 435 -4.40 -0.69 2.29
C TYR A 435 -5.22 -1.74 1.53
N ILE A 436 -6.05 -1.35 0.55
CA ILE A 436 -6.78 -2.31 -0.29
C ILE A 436 -5.83 -3.18 -1.13
N HIS A 437 -4.76 -2.60 -1.67
CA HIS A 437 -3.77 -3.32 -2.46
C HIS A 437 -3.02 -4.37 -1.61
N ALA A 438 -2.67 -4.03 -0.37
CA ALA A 438 -2.08 -4.99 0.56
C ALA A 438 -3.02 -6.16 0.84
N ILE A 439 -4.31 -5.90 1.08
CA ILE A 439 -5.31 -6.98 1.23
C ILE A 439 -5.39 -7.83 -0.04
N ALA A 440 -5.39 -7.21 -1.22
CA ALA A 440 -5.43 -7.93 -2.49
C ALA A 440 -4.22 -8.88 -2.65
N GLU A 441 -3.03 -8.42 -2.31
CA GLU A 441 -1.80 -9.22 -2.34
C GLU A 441 -1.86 -10.40 -1.36
N GLU A 442 -2.26 -10.14 -0.11
CA GLU A 442 -2.42 -11.18 0.93
C GLU A 442 -3.47 -12.23 0.53
N MET A 443 -4.55 -11.79 -0.11
CA MET A 443 -5.63 -12.65 -0.60
C MET A 443 -5.34 -13.25 -1.98
N HIS A 444 -4.17 -12.99 -2.56
CA HIS A 444 -3.74 -13.44 -3.88
C HIS A 444 -4.73 -13.08 -5.00
N PHE A 445 -5.36 -11.90 -4.88
CA PHE A 445 -6.34 -11.39 -5.83
C PHE A 445 -5.67 -10.46 -6.87
N PRO A 446 -5.92 -10.63 -8.18
CA PRO A 446 -5.32 -9.79 -9.21
C PRO A 446 -5.73 -8.32 -9.06
N ILE A 447 -4.75 -7.43 -8.88
CA ILE A 447 -5.02 -6.01 -8.60
C ILE A 447 -5.75 -5.31 -9.76
N GLU A 448 -5.53 -5.76 -10.98
CA GLU A 448 -6.20 -5.29 -12.19
C GLU A 448 -7.71 -5.55 -12.20
N ARG A 449 -8.23 -6.41 -11.30
CA ARG A 449 -9.67 -6.67 -11.11
C ARG A 449 -10.29 -5.88 -9.96
N VAL A 450 -9.50 -5.08 -9.24
CA VAL A 450 -10.00 -4.18 -8.21
C VAL A 450 -10.44 -2.86 -8.85
N VAL A 451 -11.61 -2.38 -8.47
CA VAL A 451 -12.11 -1.04 -8.79
C VAL A 451 -12.26 -0.28 -7.48
N LEU A 452 -11.55 0.85 -7.37
CA LEU A 452 -11.67 1.75 -6.23
C LEU A 452 -12.63 2.89 -6.55
N GLY A 453 -13.64 3.07 -5.70
CA GLY A 453 -14.61 4.16 -5.83
C GLY A 453 -14.65 5.11 -4.63
N GLY A 454 -14.98 6.37 -4.90
CA GLY A 454 -15.27 7.37 -3.88
C GLY A 454 -16.78 7.60 -3.81
N ASP A 455 -17.34 7.49 -2.60
CA ASP A 455 -18.77 7.60 -2.34
C ASP A 455 -19.15 8.93 -1.66
N HIS A 456 -20.24 9.54 -2.13
CA HIS A 456 -20.76 10.84 -1.69
C HIS A 456 -19.66 11.91 -1.58
N LEU A 457 -18.80 12.04 -2.59
CA LEU A 457 -17.73 13.02 -2.53
C LEU A 457 -18.30 14.43 -2.76
N GLY A 458 -18.25 15.23 -1.70
CA GLY A 458 -18.72 16.61 -1.67
C GLY A 458 -18.56 17.24 -0.29
N PRO A 459 -19.34 18.28 0.05
CA PRO A 459 -19.15 19.06 1.26
C PRO A 459 -19.65 18.38 2.54
N ASN A 460 -20.23 17.17 2.48
CA ASN A 460 -20.90 16.51 3.60
C ASN A 460 -20.08 16.48 4.92
N PRO A 461 -18.77 16.13 4.94
CA PRO A 461 -17.99 16.13 6.19
C PRO A 461 -17.81 17.52 6.82
N TRP A 462 -18.06 18.59 6.05
CA TRP A 462 -17.86 19.99 6.44
C TRP A 462 -19.14 20.82 6.25
N LYS A 463 -20.31 20.18 6.25
CA LYS A 463 -21.61 20.86 6.03
C LYS A 463 -21.93 21.94 7.09
N ASP A 464 -21.34 21.84 8.27
CA ASP A 464 -21.50 22.83 9.34
C ASP A 464 -20.62 24.08 9.12
N GLU A 465 -19.82 24.12 8.05
CA GLU A 465 -19.01 25.27 7.65
C GLU A 465 -19.70 26.07 6.53
N PRO A 466 -19.29 27.33 6.27
CA PRO A 466 -19.77 28.08 5.11
C PRO A 466 -19.47 27.37 3.78
N ALA A 467 -20.39 27.45 2.82
CA ALA A 467 -20.37 26.73 1.55
C ALA A 467 -19.05 26.92 0.79
N SER A 468 -18.48 28.13 0.81
CA SER A 468 -17.20 28.43 0.18
C SER A 468 -16.05 27.58 0.73
N VAL A 469 -15.99 27.40 2.05
CA VAL A 469 -14.94 26.63 2.75
C VAL A 469 -15.18 25.13 2.60
N ALA A 470 -16.43 24.69 2.80
CA ALA A 470 -16.81 23.29 2.65
C ALA A 470 -16.53 22.78 1.22
N MET A 471 -16.85 23.58 0.19
CA MET A 471 -16.58 23.23 -1.20
C MET A 471 -15.09 23.26 -1.56
N GLU A 472 -14.27 24.11 -0.95
CA GLU A 472 -12.81 24.07 -1.13
C GLU A 472 -12.24 22.76 -0.60
N LYS A 473 -12.65 22.34 0.60
CA LYS A 473 -12.26 21.06 1.19
C LYS A 473 -12.77 19.86 0.37
N ALA A 474 -13.99 19.95 -0.16
CA ALA A 474 -14.53 18.93 -1.06
C ALA A 474 -13.71 18.82 -2.36
N CYS A 475 -13.27 19.94 -2.94
CA CYS A 475 -12.38 19.94 -4.11
C CYS A 475 -11.05 19.24 -3.79
N ILE A 476 -10.42 19.56 -2.66
CA ILE A 476 -9.16 18.91 -2.24
C ILE A 476 -9.36 17.40 -2.07
N MET A 477 -10.46 16.99 -1.44
CA MET A 477 -10.82 15.59 -1.28
C MET A 477 -10.95 14.89 -2.64
N VAL A 478 -11.78 15.43 -3.53
CA VAL A 478 -12.01 14.84 -4.86
C VAL A 478 -10.72 14.75 -5.68
N ALA A 479 -9.87 15.79 -5.62
CA ALA A 479 -8.54 15.73 -6.23
C ALA A 479 -7.69 14.58 -5.68
N ALA A 480 -7.67 14.41 -4.35
CA ALA A 480 -6.90 13.36 -3.70
C ALA A 480 -7.40 11.95 -4.05
N TYR A 481 -8.72 11.75 -4.20
CA TYR A 481 -9.28 10.49 -4.68
C TYR A 481 -8.85 10.21 -6.13
N ALA A 482 -9.00 11.20 -7.03
CA ALA A 482 -8.62 11.05 -8.43
C ALA A 482 -7.11 10.80 -8.61
N ASP A 483 -6.25 11.55 -7.91
CA ASP A 483 -4.78 11.40 -7.94
C ASP A 483 -4.33 10.07 -7.35
N ALA A 484 -5.02 9.58 -6.31
CA ALA A 484 -4.76 8.25 -5.76
C ALA A 484 -5.13 7.12 -6.74
N GLY A 485 -5.86 7.39 -7.83
CA GLY A 485 -6.24 6.37 -8.81
C GLY A 485 -7.60 5.73 -8.58
N PHE A 486 -8.47 6.37 -7.78
CA PHE A 486 -9.88 5.97 -7.70
C PHE A 486 -10.55 6.23 -9.04
N SER A 487 -11.08 5.15 -9.63
CA SER A 487 -11.55 5.16 -11.00
C SER A 487 -13.06 5.32 -11.12
N LYS A 488 -13.82 5.16 -10.03
CA LYS A 488 -15.23 5.53 -9.92
C LYS A 488 -15.40 6.68 -8.93
N ILE A 489 -16.04 7.78 -9.33
CA ILE A 489 -16.21 8.96 -8.47
C ILE A 489 -17.69 9.37 -8.43
N HIS A 490 -18.31 9.22 -7.25
CA HIS A 490 -19.64 9.76 -6.98
C HIS A 490 -19.54 11.22 -6.53
N LEU A 491 -20.03 12.15 -7.37
CA LEU A 491 -20.03 13.58 -7.13
C LEU A 491 -21.38 13.99 -6.51
N ASP A 492 -21.40 14.17 -5.19
CA ASP A 492 -22.60 14.56 -4.46
C ASP A 492 -22.38 15.84 -3.66
N ALA A 493 -22.88 16.95 -4.19
CA ALA A 493 -22.86 18.25 -3.54
C ALA A 493 -24.26 18.76 -3.18
N SER A 494 -25.19 17.84 -2.90
CA SER A 494 -26.59 18.14 -2.55
C SER A 494 -26.79 18.63 -1.12
N MET A 495 -25.82 18.39 -0.24
CA MET A 495 -25.87 18.79 1.17
C MET A 495 -25.72 20.31 1.32
N ALA A 496 -26.73 20.94 1.91
CA ALA A 496 -26.68 22.36 2.27
C ALA A 496 -25.61 22.61 3.34
N CYS A 497 -24.78 23.63 3.10
CA CYS A 497 -23.79 24.11 4.05
C CYS A 497 -24.40 25.16 5.00
N ALA A 498 -23.65 25.64 6.00
CA ALA A 498 -24.20 26.46 7.09
C ALA A 498 -24.88 27.77 6.65
N ASP A 499 -24.49 28.35 5.52
CA ASP A 499 -25.00 29.60 4.94
C ASP A 499 -25.86 29.39 3.69
N ASP A 500 -26.15 28.13 3.33
CA ASP A 500 -27.00 27.80 2.20
C ASP A 500 -28.50 27.92 2.53
N ALA A 501 -29.31 28.07 1.48
CA ALA A 501 -30.73 27.77 1.57
C ALA A 501 -30.95 26.25 1.67
N THR A 502 -31.86 25.82 2.53
CA THR A 502 -32.20 24.41 2.72
C THR A 502 -33.67 24.16 2.32
N PRO A 503 -33.94 23.30 1.33
CA PRO A 503 -32.99 22.53 0.52
C PRO A 503 -32.25 23.39 -0.53
N LEU A 504 -31.10 22.90 -0.99
CA LEU A 504 -30.34 23.52 -2.07
C LEU A 504 -31.11 23.45 -3.40
N ALA A 505 -30.99 24.50 -4.22
CA ALA A 505 -31.58 24.52 -5.56
C ALA A 505 -30.88 23.53 -6.50
N PRO A 506 -31.60 22.79 -7.38
CA PRO A 506 -31.00 21.82 -8.30
C PRO A 506 -29.85 22.36 -9.15
N GLN A 507 -29.93 23.62 -9.57
CA GLN A 507 -28.89 24.27 -10.38
C GLN A 507 -27.60 24.51 -9.58
N GLU A 508 -27.70 24.79 -8.28
CA GLU A 508 -26.55 24.99 -7.39
C GLU A 508 -25.85 23.65 -7.12
N ILE A 509 -26.62 22.59 -6.88
CA ILE A 509 -26.11 21.22 -6.74
C ILE A 509 -25.31 20.82 -7.98
N ALA A 510 -25.87 21.05 -9.17
CA ALA A 510 -25.24 20.75 -10.44
C ALA A 510 -23.95 21.56 -10.68
N GLU A 511 -23.92 22.85 -10.34
CA GLU A 511 -22.71 23.69 -10.45
C GLU A 511 -21.60 23.23 -9.51
N ARG A 512 -21.95 22.84 -8.28
CA ARG A 512 -20.99 22.28 -7.33
C ARG A 512 -20.44 20.93 -7.82
N ALA A 513 -21.30 20.04 -8.30
CA ALA A 513 -20.87 18.75 -8.87
C ALA A 513 -19.96 18.95 -10.09
N ALA A 514 -20.28 19.89 -11.00
CA ALA A 514 -19.44 20.21 -12.15
C ALA A 514 -18.08 20.77 -11.73
N ARG A 515 -18.02 21.61 -10.68
CA ARG A 515 -16.76 22.08 -10.08
C ARG A 515 -15.92 20.92 -9.54
N LEU A 516 -16.53 19.97 -8.84
CA LEU A 516 -15.82 18.79 -8.33
C LEU A 516 -15.31 17.90 -9.47
N CYS A 517 -16.11 17.71 -10.53
CA CYS A 517 -15.69 16.98 -11.74
C CYS A 517 -14.47 17.63 -12.40
N GLU A 518 -14.48 18.95 -12.59
CA GLU A 518 -13.34 19.70 -13.14
C GLU A 518 -12.04 19.42 -12.36
N VAL A 519 -12.14 19.39 -11.04
CA VAL A 519 -11.00 19.10 -10.16
C VAL A 519 -10.54 17.65 -10.30
N ALA A 520 -11.45 16.68 -10.36
CA ALA A 520 -11.11 15.28 -10.62
C ALA A 520 -10.43 15.09 -11.99
N GLU A 521 -10.93 15.75 -13.03
CA GLU A 521 -10.36 15.70 -14.38
C GLU A 521 -8.95 16.30 -14.44
N ASN A 522 -8.70 17.36 -13.69
CA ASN A 522 -7.39 18.00 -13.60
C ASN A 522 -6.39 17.16 -12.78
N ALA A 523 -6.85 16.46 -11.74
CA ALA A 523 -5.98 15.62 -10.92
C ALA A 523 -5.63 14.28 -11.61
N SER A 524 -6.54 13.73 -12.42
CA SER A 524 -6.35 12.42 -13.09
C SER A 524 -5.47 12.43 -14.35
N HIS A 525 -4.73 13.51 -14.62
CA HIS A 525 -3.89 13.63 -15.83
C HIS A 525 -2.76 12.58 -15.92
N ASN A 526 -2.30 12.06 -14.78
CA ASN A 526 -1.23 11.06 -14.70
C ASN A 526 -1.77 9.62 -14.55
N SER A 527 -3.10 9.44 -14.44
CA SER A 527 -3.73 8.13 -14.27
C SER A 527 -3.78 7.38 -15.60
N ALA A 528 -3.55 6.06 -15.57
CA ALA A 528 -3.57 5.21 -16.77
C ALA A 528 -4.92 5.24 -17.53
N ALA A 529 -6.01 5.60 -16.83
CA ALA A 529 -7.32 5.86 -17.41
C ALA A 529 -8.04 6.97 -16.65
N ARG A 530 -8.90 7.71 -17.37
CA ARG A 530 -9.77 8.73 -16.78
C ARG A 530 -10.87 8.07 -15.93
N PRO A 531 -11.29 8.70 -14.82
CA PRO A 531 -12.36 8.16 -13.99
C PRO A 531 -13.71 8.19 -14.72
N VAL A 532 -14.60 7.32 -14.25
CA VAL A 532 -16.04 7.36 -14.52
C VAL A 532 -16.76 7.99 -13.33
N TYR A 533 -17.91 8.56 -13.60
CA TYR A 533 -18.62 9.40 -12.66
C TYR A 533 -20.04 8.90 -12.38
N VAL A 534 -20.48 9.18 -11.15
CA VAL A 534 -21.87 9.06 -10.73
C VAL A 534 -22.30 10.43 -10.18
N ILE A 535 -23.54 10.81 -10.46
CA ILE A 535 -24.14 12.07 -9.98
C ILE A 535 -25.49 11.79 -9.31
N GLY A 536 -26.09 12.81 -8.72
CA GLY A 536 -27.37 12.69 -8.01
C GLY A 536 -27.17 12.38 -6.54
N THR A 537 -28.27 12.17 -5.85
CA THR A 537 -28.32 11.85 -4.43
C THR A 537 -29.66 11.17 -4.16
N GLU A 538 -29.73 10.34 -3.14
CA GLU A 538 -31.00 9.88 -2.58
C GLU A 538 -31.51 10.88 -1.54
N VAL A 539 -32.81 11.09 -1.53
CA VAL A 539 -33.47 11.93 -0.52
C VAL A 539 -34.51 11.05 0.19
N PRO A 540 -34.42 10.89 1.52
CA PRO A 540 -33.39 11.40 2.43
C PRO A 540 -32.03 10.65 2.29
N THR A 541 -30.95 11.26 2.81
CA THR A 541 -29.59 10.65 2.87
C THR A 541 -29.59 9.24 3.47
N PRO A 542 -28.70 8.32 3.04
CA PRO A 542 -28.76 6.89 3.35
C PRO A 542 -28.44 6.62 4.81
N GLY A 543 -29.10 5.61 5.39
CA GLY A 543 -28.81 5.13 6.75
C GLY A 543 -29.14 6.15 7.84
N GLY A 544 -29.99 7.12 7.53
CA GLY A 544 -30.38 8.25 8.40
C GLY A 544 -31.88 8.46 8.50
N ALA A 545 -32.72 7.47 8.18
CA ALA A 545 -34.15 7.56 8.44
C ALA A 545 -34.39 7.66 9.95
N VAL A 546 -34.64 8.88 10.41
CA VAL A 546 -35.31 9.16 11.68
C VAL A 546 -36.79 8.87 11.44
N GLU A 547 -37.41 8.10 12.34
CA GLU A 547 -38.76 7.51 12.30
C GLU A 547 -39.82 8.18 11.37
N GLU A 548 -40.64 7.35 10.72
CA GLU A 548 -41.92 7.68 10.05
C GLU A 548 -41.91 8.57 8.78
N MET A 549 -40.89 8.49 7.92
CA MET A 549 -40.97 9.09 6.57
C MET A 549 -41.42 8.05 5.53
N GLU A 550 -42.54 8.30 4.84
CA GLU A 550 -42.92 7.54 3.64
C GLU A 550 -41.85 7.73 2.56
N ILE A 551 -41.28 6.62 2.08
CA ILE A 551 -40.25 6.65 1.05
C ILE A 551 -40.92 6.81 -0.30
N GLU A 552 -40.72 7.96 -0.93
CA GLU A 552 -41.21 8.22 -2.26
C GLU A 552 -40.17 7.81 -3.31
N VAL A 553 -40.61 7.00 -4.28
CA VAL A 553 -39.77 6.66 -5.44
C VAL A 553 -39.48 7.94 -6.22
N THR A 554 -38.23 8.15 -6.61
CA THR A 554 -37.84 9.33 -7.38
C THR A 554 -38.68 9.44 -8.66
N SER A 555 -39.28 10.61 -8.88
CA SER A 555 -40.10 10.86 -10.06
C SER A 555 -39.25 10.97 -11.33
N THR A 556 -39.82 10.58 -12.46
CA THR A 556 -39.15 10.69 -13.78
C THR A 556 -38.89 12.15 -14.17
N GLU A 557 -39.69 13.09 -13.66
CA GLU A 557 -39.48 14.54 -13.82
C GLU A 557 -38.24 15.01 -13.07
N SER A 558 -38.09 14.62 -11.79
CA SER A 558 -36.91 14.96 -10.98
C SER A 558 -35.62 14.36 -11.56
N LEU A 559 -35.68 13.13 -12.06
CA LEU A 559 -34.57 12.50 -12.78
C LEU A 559 -34.18 13.32 -14.03
N ARG A 560 -35.16 13.67 -14.88
CA ARG A 560 -34.92 14.45 -16.09
C ARG A 560 -34.32 15.82 -15.75
N GLU A 561 -34.87 16.49 -14.74
CA GLU A 561 -34.36 17.79 -14.28
C GLU A 561 -32.91 17.64 -13.84
N THR A 562 -32.61 16.68 -12.95
CA THR A 562 -31.26 16.41 -12.43
C THR A 562 -30.25 16.23 -13.56
N LEU A 563 -30.56 15.37 -14.53
CA LEU A 563 -29.67 15.13 -15.67
C LEU A 563 -29.50 16.37 -16.54
N GLU A 564 -30.58 17.12 -16.81
CA GLU A 564 -30.52 18.32 -17.63
C GLU A 564 -29.70 19.44 -16.98
N VAL A 565 -29.91 19.71 -15.69
CA VAL A 565 -29.17 20.75 -14.98
C VAL A 565 -27.69 20.41 -14.84
N HIS A 566 -27.34 19.14 -14.58
CA HIS A 566 -25.95 18.70 -14.53
C HIS A 566 -25.29 18.78 -15.91
N ARG A 567 -25.97 18.34 -16.97
CA ARG A 567 -25.42 18.43 -18.34
C ARG A 567 -25.09 19.86 -18.72
N ARG A 568 -25.99 20.80 -18.43
CA ARG A 568 -25.78 22.24 -18.68
C ARG A 568 -24.62 22.81 -17.84
N ALA A 569 -24.51 22.43 -16.57
CA ALA A 569 -23.40 22.85 -15.71
C ALA A 569 -22.04 22.32 -16.20
N PHE A 570 -21.99 21.05 -16.64
CA PHE A 570 -20.80 20.45 -17.23
C PHE A 570 -20.43 21.13 -18.54
N GLU A 571 -21.41 21.42 -19.41
CA GLU A 571 -21.19 22.15 -20.67
C GLU A 571 -20.59 23.53 -20.43
N ARG A 572 -21.12 24.31 -19.47
CA ARG A 572 -20.58 25.64 -19.11
C ARG A 572 -19.11 25.61 -18.68
N ARG A 573 -18.63 24.48 -18.16
CA ARG A 573 -17.23 24.26 -17.72
C ARG A 573 -16.38 23.51 -18.74
N ASN A 574 -16.88 23.26 -19.96
CA ASN A 574 -16.20 22.47 -21.00
C ASN A 574 -15.93 21.00 -20.59
N LEU A 575 -16.81 20.40 -19.80
CA LEU A 575 -16.68 19.04 -19.26
C LEU A 575 -17.52 17.99 -20.02
N LEU A 576 -17.95 18.26 -21.25
CA LEU A 576 -18.78 17.30 -22.02
C LEU A 576 -18.07 15.97 -22.27
N SER A 577 -16.74 15.95 -22.38
CA SER A 577 -16.01 14.68 -22.48
C SER A 577 -16.08 13.85 -21.20
N ALA A 578 -16.14 14.50 -20.03
CA ALA A 578 -16.38 13.85 -18.74
C ALA A 578 -17.86 13.43 -18.58
N TRP A 579 -18.78 14.18 -19.19
CA TRP A 579 -20.19 13.81 -19.27
C TRP A 579 -20.39 12.44 -19.94
N ASP A 580 -19.65 12.14 -21.02
CA ASP A 580 -19.66 10.82 -21.69
C ASP A 580 -19.11 9.67 -20.82
N ARG A 581 -18.59 10.00 -19.62
CA ARG A 581 -18.13 9.07 -18.59
C ARG A 581 -19.00 9.09 -17.33
N ILE A 582 -20.13 9.81 -17.31
CA ILE A 582 -21.18 9.55 -16.32
C ILE A 582 -21.76 8.16 -16.64
N ILE A 583 -21.61 7.23 -15.71
CA ILE A 583 -22.10 5.84 -15.86
C ILE A 583 -23.30 5.56 -14.97
N GLY A 584 -23.57 6.40 -13.98
CA GLY A 584 -24.61 6.19 -12.99
C GLY A 584 -25.28 7.49 -12.56
N VAL A 585 -26.54 7.39 -12.18
CA VAL A 585 -27.25 8.42 -11.43
C VAL A 585 -27.90 7.79 -10.21
N VAL A 586 -27.72 8.43 -9.05
CA VAL A 586 -28.33 7.98 -7.80
C VAL A 586 -29.76 8.49 -7.73
N VAL A 587 -30.67 7.59 -7.36
CA VAL A 587 -32.10 7.83 -7.18
C VAL A 587 -32.61 6.96 -6.02
N GLN A 588 -33.78 7.30 -5.48
CA GLN A 588 -34.48 6.48 -4.49
C GLN A 588 -35.45 5.51 -5.19
N PRO A 589 -35.18 4.20 -5.25
CA PRO A 589 -36.06 3.21 -5.89
C PRO A 589 -37.21 2.71 -5.00
N GLY A 590 -37.33 3.22 -3.77
CA GLY A 590 -38.24 2.71 -2.76
C GLY A 590 -37.63 1.59 -1.91
N VAL A 591 -36.33 1.72 -1.57
CA VAL A 591 -35.63 0.82 -0.65
C VAL A 591 -34.97 1.62 0.45
N GLU A 592 -35.06 1.13 1.69
CA GLU A 592 -34.38 1.68 2.86
C GLU A 592 -34.47 0.67 4.01
N PHE A 593 -33.78 0.95 5.11
CA PHE A 593 -33.92 0.23 6.36
C PHE A 593 -33.90 1.18 7.56
N GLY A 594 -34.73 0.86 8.56
CA GLY A 594 -34.79 1.55 9.84
C GLY A 594 -33.91 0.88 10.90
N HIS A 595 -34.29 0.97 12.17
CA HIS A 595 -33.60 0.24 13.23
C HIS A 595 -33.95 -1.25 13.27
N ASP A 596 -35.21 -1.57 12.97
CA ASP A 596 -35.81 -2.89 13.06
C ASP A 596 -36.75 -3.23 11.88
N THR A 597 -36.83 -2.34 10.88
CA THR A 597 -37.63 -2.50 9.66
C THR A 597 -36.76 -2.45 8.40
N VAL A 598 -37.22 -3.13 7.35
CA VAL A 598 -36.65 -3.06 6.00
C VAL A 598 -37.81 -2.78 5.05
N GLU A 599 -37.67 -1.74 4.24
CA GLU A 599 -38.62 -1.42 3.19
C GLU A 599 -38.15 -2.12 1.91
N ASP A 600 -38.78 -3.26 1.61
CA ASP A 600 -38.42 -4.08 0.46
C ASP A 600 -38.79 -3.40 -0.87
N TYR A 601 -37.93 -3.56 -1.86
CA TYR A 601 -38.15 -3.06 -3.22
C TYR A 601 -39.47 -3.54 -3.81
N GLN A 602 -40.23 -2.61 -4.39
CA GLN A 602 -41.49 -2.88 -5.07
C GLN A 602 -41.37 -2.52 -6.55
N PRO A 603 -41.19 -3.50 -7.47
CA PRO A 603 -40.89 -3.22 -8.87
C PRO A 603 -41.99 -2.41 -9.56
N ASP A 604 -43.26 -2.64 -9.22
CA ASP A 604 -44.40 -1.91 -9.80
C ASP A 604 -44.34 -0.40 -9.51
N LYS A 605 -43.82 0.01 -8.35
CA LYS A 605 -43.67 1.43 -7.98
C LYS A 605 -42.53 2.12 -8.75
N ALA A 606 -41.48 1.39 -9.07
CA ALA A 606 -40.29 1.91 -9.76
C ALA A 606 -40.32 1.69 -11.28
N MET A 607 -41.34 1.03 -11.84
CA MET A 607 -41.41 0.67 -13.25
C MET A 607 -41.22 1.86 -14.19
N GLN A 608 -41.90 2.99 -13.93
CA GLN A 608 -41.75 4.21 -14.75
C GLN A 608 -40.32 4.78 -14.69
N LEU A 609 -39.69 4.71 -13.51
CA LEU A 609 -38.32 5.16 -13.30
C LEU A 609 -37.35 4.27 -14.08
N SER A 610 -37.49 2.94 -13.95
CA SER A 610 -36.72 1.93 -14.70
C SER A 610 -36.82 2.11 -16.21
N GLU A 611 -38.01 2.34 -16.77
CA GLU A 611 -38.16 2.57 -18.22
C GLU A 611 -37.51 3.88 -18.68
N SER A 612 -37.55 4.92 -17.83
CA SER A 612 -37.08 6.25 -18.20
C SER A 612 -35.57 6.34 -18.42
N ILE A 613 -34.76 5.55 -17.70
CA ILE A 613 -33.30 5.59 -17.81
C ILE A 613 -32.79 5.07 -19.16
N LEU A 614 -33.58 4.24 -19.85
CA LEU A 614 -33.24 3.74 -21.18
C LEU A 614 -33.16 4.86 -22.22
N GLN A 615 -33.79 6.02 -21.97
CA GLN A 615 -33.69 7.21 -22.81
C GLN A 615 -32.34 7.94 -22.66
N GLN A 616 -31.53 7.57 -21.65
CA GLN A 616 -30.24 8.21 -21.33
C GLN A 616 -29.11 7.26 -21.71
N ASP A 617 -28.39 7.58 -22.79
CA ASP A 617 -27.32 6.72 -23.30
C ASP A 617 -26.19 6.56 -22.27
N GLY A 618 -25.82 5.30 -22.00
CA GLY A 618 -24.65 4.96 -21.20
C GLY A 618 -24.80 5.06 -19.67
N ILE A 619 -25.96 5.46 -19.15
CA ILE A 619 -26.20 5.67 -17.71
C ILE A 619 -27.10 4.56 -17.13
N VAL A 620 -26.76 3.99 -15.98
CA VAL A 620 -27.65 3.12 -15.18
C VAL A 620 -28.05 3.84 -13.89
N PHE A 621 -28.92 3.23 -13.09
CA PHE A 621 -29.10 3.67 -11.71
C PHE A 621 -28.06 3.06 -10.79
N GLU A 622 -27.60 3.86 -9.84
CA GLU A 622 -26.89 3.41 -8.65
C GLU A 622 -27.85 3.46 -7.47
N ALA A 623 -28.12 2.31 -6.85
CA ALA A 623 -29.03 2.20 -5.72
C ALA A 623 -28.23 2.15 -4.41
N HIS A 624 -28.57 3.06 -3.51
CA HIS A 624 -28.06 3.12 -2.15
C HIS A 624 -29.02 2.39 -1.19
N SER A 625 -28.57 2.16 0.05
CA SER A 625 -29.35 1.45 1.08
C SER A 625 -29.95 0.11 0.63
N THR A 626 -29.26 -0.62 -0.26
CA THR A 626 -29.75 -1.94 -0.73
C THR A 626 -29.52 -3.05 0.29
N ASP A 627 -28.87 -2.72 1.41
CA ASP A 627 -28.68 -3.54 2.59
C ASP A 627 -29.98 -4.24 3.02
N TYR A 628 -29.84 -5.50 3.44
CA TYR A 628 -30.90 -6.35 4.00
C TYR A 628 -32.03 -6.75 3.03
N GLN A 629 -32.06 -6.21 1.82
CA GLN A 629 -33.04 -6.57 0.80
C GLN A 629 -33.01 -8.07 0.49
N THR A 630 -34.19 -8.64 0.19
CA THR A 630 -34.27 -10.05 -0.20
C THR A 630 -33.49 -10.33 -1.49
N ALA A 631 -33.13 -11.59 -1.72
CA ALA A 631 -32.46 -12.01 -2.96
C ALA A 631 -33.31 -11.69 -4.20
N GLU A 632 -34.63 -11.78 -4.08
CA GLU A 632 -35.55 -11.44 -5.17
C GLU A 632 -35.62 -9.94 -5.42
N SER A 633 -35.72 -9.12 -4.36
CA SER A 633 -35.67 -7.66 -4.45
C SER A 633 -34.40 -7.18 -5.15
N LEU A 634 -33.23 -7.73 -4.78
CA LEU A 634 -31.96 -7.41 -5.42
C LEU A 634 -31.93 -7.82 -6.92
N ARG A 635 -32.47 -8.99 -7.27
CA ARG A 635 -32.60 -9.41 -8.68
C ARG A 635 -33.51 -8.48 -9.48
N GLN A 636 -34.60 -8.04 -8.89
CA GLN A 636 -35.55 -7.14 -9.51
C GLN A 636 -34.97 -5.73 -9.68
N LEU A 637 -34.19 -5.23 -8.70
CA LEU A 637 -33.40 -4.01 -8.85
C LEU A 637 -32.46 -4.09 -10.07
N VAL A 638 -31.63 -5.14 -10.17
CA VAL A 638 -30.74 -5.29 -11.33
C VAL A 638 -31.53 -5.34 -12.64
N SER A 639 -32.66 -6.06 -12.65
CA SER A 639 -33.53 -6.15 -13.84
C SER A 639 -34.19 -4.81 -14.21
N GLY A 640 -34.45 -3.95 -13.22
CA GLY A 640 -34.99 -2.60 -13.36
C GLY A 640 -33.93 -1.52 -13.64
N HIS A 641 -32.75 -1.91 -14.12
CA HIS A 641 -31.63 -1.05 -14.46
C HIS A 641 -30.90 -0.35 -13.30
N PHE A 642 -31.08 -0.84 -12.08
CA PHE A 642 -30.22 -0.53 -10.93
C PHE A 642 -28.95 -1.39 -11.03
N GLY A 643 -28.06 -0.97 -11.92
CA GLY A 643 -26.87 -1.73 -12.32
C GLY A 643 -25.73 -1.71 -11.30
N ILE A 644 -25.76 -0.78 -10.34
CA ILE A 644 -24.78 -0.67 -9.25
C ILE A 644 -25.55 -0.73 -7.92
N LEU A 645 -25.28 -1.75 -7.11
CA LEU A 645 -25.95 -1.96 -5.81
C LEU A 645 -24.96 -1.74 -4.66
N LYS A 646 -25.18 -0.70 -3.84
CA LYS A 646 -24.30 -0.42 -2.70
C LYS A 646 -24.74 -1.17 -1.45
N VAL A 647 -23.77 -1.78 -0.79
CA VAL A 647 -23.93 -2.50 0.47
C VAL A 647 -22.80 -2.15 1.43
N GLY A 648 -23.12 -1.88 2.69
CA GLY A 648 -22.15 -1.49 3.70
C GLY A 648 -22.58 -1.94 5.09
N PRO A 649 -23.57 -1.29 5.72
CA PRO A 649 -24.10 -1.66 7.04
C PRO A 649 -24.45 -3.14 7.17
N GLU A 650 -25.04 -3.79 6.17
CA GLU A 650 -25.35 -5.21 6.21
C GLU A 650 -24.09 -6.06 6.42
N LEU A 651 -23.00 -5.73 5.73
CA LEU A 651 -21.78 -6.54 5.79
C LEU A 651 -21.13 -6.50 7.17
N THR A 652 -21.06 -5.33 7.79
CA THR A 652 -20.55 -5.19 9.17
C THR A 652 -21.56 -5.68 10.20
N PHE A 653 -22.86 -5.64 9.91
CA PHE A 653 -23.90 -6.22 10.75
C PHE A 653 -23.79 -7.74 10.81
N VAL A 654 -23.66 -8.45 9.67
CA VAL A 654 -23.53 -9.91 9.67
C VAL A 654 -22.16 -10.36 10.20
N MET A 655 -21.11 -9.55 10.02
CA MET A 655 -19.84 -9.74 10.72
C MET A 655 -20.03 -9.66 12.24
N ARG A 656 -20.75 -8.64 12.74
CA ARG A 656 -21.09 -8.50 14.16
C ARG A 656 -21.92 -9.70 14.65
N GLU A 657 -22.87 -10.20 13.88
CA GLU A 657 -23.60 -11.43 14.23
C GLU A 657 -22.67 -12.62 14.45
N ALA A 658 -21.72 -12.86 13.53
CA ALA A 658 -20.72 -13.91 13.67
C ALA A 658 -19.90 -13.73 14.96
N ILE A 659 -19.37 -12.53 15.17
CA ILE A 659 -18.55 -12.20 16.33
C ILE A 659 -19.34 -12.35 17.64
N PHE A 660 -20.61 -11.92 17.68
CA PHE A 660 -21.45 -12.06 18.86
C PHE A 660 -21.81 -13.53 19.12
N GLY A 661 -22.06 -14.32 18.08
CA GLY A 661 -22.24 -15.76 18.18
C GLY A 661 -21.00 -16.44 18.76
N LEU A 662 -19.81 -16.11 18.23
CA LEU A 662 -18.54 -16.60 18.76
C LEU A 662 -18.30 -16.17 20.21
N ALA A 663 -18.64 -14.94 20.58
CA ALA A 663 -18.53 -14.46 21.96
C ALA A 663 -19.45 -15.25 22.91
N ARG A 664 -20.67 -15.62 22.47
CA ARG A 664 -21.53 -16.53 23.25
C ARG A 664 -20.94 -17.93 23.38
N ILE A 665 -20.31 -18.43 22.33
CA ILE A 665 -19.61 -19.71 22.39
C ILE A 665 -18.46 -19.62 23.41
N GLU A 666 -17.68 -18.53 23.41
CA GLU A 666 -16.60 -18.30 24.37
C GLU A 666 -17.12 -18.27 25.82
N GLU A 667 -18.25 -17.61 26.07
CA GLU A 667 -18.91 -17.56 27.39
C GLU A 667 -19.20 -18.97 27.96
N GLU A 668 -19.55 -19.94 27.10
CA GLU A 668 -19.89 -21.31 27.52
C GLU A 668 -18.70 -22.28 27.48
N TRP A 669 -17.77 -22.05 26.55
CA TRP A 669 -16.71 -23.01 26.22
C TRP A 669 -15.37 -22.72 26.88
N ILE A 670 -15.06 -21.44 27.10
CA ILE A 670 -13.77 -20.98 27.61
C ILE A 670 -13.89 -20.65 29.11
N ALA A 671 -12.83 -21.00 29.86
CA ALA A 671 -12.77 -20.73 31.29
C ALA A 671 -12.85 -19.22 31.59
N GLU A 672 -13.60 -18.85 32.62
CA GLU A 672 -13.98 -17.45 32.94
C GLU A 672 -12.81 -16.47 32.93
N GLN A 673 -11.67 -16.85 33.52
CA GLN A 673 -10.46 -16.03 33.63
C GLN A 673 -9.75 -15.76 32.29
N ARG A 674 -10.07 -16.51 31.23
CA ARG A 674 -9.48 -16.36 29.90
C ARG A 674 -10.36 -15.58 28.92
N ARG A 675 -11.64 -15.35 29.25
CA ARG A 675 -12.63 -14.80 28.31
C ARG A 675 -12.29 -13.38 27.89
N SER A 676 -12.56 -13.05 26.63
CA SER A 676 -12.41 -11.70 26.10
C SER A 676 -13.35 -10.67 26.74
N ASN A 677 -14.54 -11.12 27.15
CA ASN A 677 -15.67 -10.26 27.54
C ASN A 677 -16.03 -9.21 26.48
N LEU A 678 -15.81 -9.52 25.20
CA LEU A 678 -15.93 -8.59 24.08
C LEU A 678 -17.25 -7.81 24.06
N ARG A 679 -18.38 -8.49 24.28
CA ARG A 679 -19.70 -7.84 24.25
C ARG A 679 -19.88 -6.77 25.33
N ALA A 680 -19.32 -7.00 26.53
CA ALA A 680 -19.36 -6.04 27.62
C ALA A 680 -18.46 -4.83 27.35
N ILE A 681 -17.26 -5.08 26.82
CA ILE A 681 -16.30 -4.01 26.44
C ILE A 681 -16.89 -3.12 25.35
N ILE A 682 -17.51 -3.70 24.32
CA ILE A 682 -18.18 -2.94 23.26
C ILE A 682 -19.25 -2.02 23.85
N GLU A 683 -20.12 -2.55 24.71
CA GLU A 683 -21.19 -1.76 25.33
C GLU A 683 -20.63 -0.62 26.18
N GLN A 684 -19.59 -0.88 26.97
CA GLN A 684 -18.90 0.13 27.77
C GLN A 684 -18.34 1.25 26.88
N VAL A 685 -17.55 0.89 25.86
CA VAL A 685 -16.91 1.87 24.95
C VAL A 685 -17.95 2.68 24.19
N MET A 686 -19.05 2.07 23.75
CA MET A 686 -20.13 2.80 23.08
C MET A 686 -20.83 3.78 24.03
N LEU A 687 -21.01 3.44 25.30
CA LEU A 687 -21.56 4.36 26.30
C LEU A 687 -20.62 5.53 26.62
N GLU A 688 -19.32 5.26 26.72
CA GLU A 688 -18.28 6.26 27.00
C GLU A 688 -18.08 7.24 25.82
N HIS A 689 -18.25 6.76 24.59
CA HIS A 689 -18.06 7.54 23.37
C HIS A 689 -19.32 7.58 22.49
N PRO A 690 -20.41 8.25 22.89
CA PRO A 690 -21.72 8.08 22.26
C PRO A 690 -21.90 8.79 20.92
N GLY A 691 -20.90 9.55 20.45
CA GLY A 691 -21.01 10.46 19.29
C GLY A 691 -21.49 9.79 17.99
N ASN A 692 -21.14 8.52 17.74
CA ASN A 692 -21.47 7.83 16.50
C ASN A 692 -22.84 7.15 16.49
N TRP A 693 -23.56 7.10 17.62
CA TRP A 693 -24.88 6.46 17.72
C TRP A 693 -25.97 7.31 18.38
N LYS A 694 -25.62 8.28 19.24
CA LYS A 694 -26.59 9.04 20.05
C LYS A 694 -27.62 9.84 19.25
N GLY A 695 -27.22 10.33 18.07
CA GLY A 695 -28.13 11.01 17.14
C GLY A 695 -29.06 10.07 16.37
N TYR A 696 -28.88 8.75 16.49
CA TYR A 696 -29.63 7.74 15.75
C TYR A 696 -30.54 6.93 16.68
N TYR A 697 -30.06 6.54 17.87
CA TYR A 697 -30.85 5.70 18.77
C TYR A 697 -31.52 6.55 19.86
N HIS A 698 -32.84 6.49 19.89
CA HIS A 698 -33.70 7.21 20.83
C HIS A 698 -34.47 6.22 21.74
N GLY A 699 -35.32 6.75 22.63
CA GLY A 699 -36.08 5.95 23.59
C GLY A 699 -35.37 5.75 24.94
N ASP A 700 -35.88 4.80 25.74
CA ASP A 700 -35.36 4.49 27.07
C ASP A 700 -34.01 3.74 27.04
N GLU A 701 -33.35 3.60 28.20
CA GLU A 701 -32.03 2.97 28.31
C GLU A 701 -32.00 1.54 27.75
N ARG A 702 -33.10 0.79 27.91
CA ARG A 702 -33.19 -0.59 27.42
C ARG A 702 -33.34 -0.62 25.90
N GLN A 703 -34.16 0.25 25.33
CA GLN A 703 -34.30 0.41 23.89
C GLN A 703 -32.96 0.80 23.26
N GLN A 704 -32.26 1.76 23.83
CA GLN A 704 -30.94 2.17 23.34
C GLN A 704 -29.89 1.05 23.48
N HIS A 705 -29.91 0.28 24.57
CA HIS A 705 -29.02 -0.89 24.74
C HIS A 705 -29.25 -1.94 23.64
N ILE A 706 -30.51 -2.26 23.35
CA ILE A 706 -30.87 -3.17 22.26
C ILE A 706 -30.41 -2.60 20.91
N ALA A 707 -30.67 -1.32 20.65
CA ALA A 707 -30.30 -0.68 19.39
C ALA A 707 -28.78 -0.66 19.15
N ARG A 708 -27.97 -0.39 20.19
CA ARG A 708 -26.49 -0.44 20.09
C ARG A 708 -25.98 -1.81 19.64
N ALA A 709 -26.63 -2.88 20.10
CA ALA A 709 -26.20 -4.24 19.83
C ALA A 709 -26.84 -4.85 18.56
N TYR A 710 -28.05 -4.44 18.17
CA TYR A 710 -28.88 -5.20 17.23
C TYR A 710 -29.55 -4.38 16.13
N SER A 711 -29.49 -3.04 16.17
CA SER A 711 -30.10 -2.20 15.13
C SER A 711 -29.49 -2.47 13.75
N LEU A 712 -30.35 -2.47 12.71
CA LEU A 712 -29.96 -2.55 11.30
C LEU A 712 -29.19 -1.30 10.84
N SER A 713 -29.28 -0.17 11.55
CA SER A 713 -28.45 1.00 11.27
C SER A 713 -26.96 0.77 11.54
N ASP A 714 -26.61 -0.32 12.25
CA ASP A 714 -25.26 -0.84 12.48
C ASP A 714 -24.22 0.21 12.94
N ARG A 715 -24.60 1.11 13.85
CA ARG A 715 -23.71 2.20 14.33
C ARG A 715 -22.50 1.67 15.13
N ILE A 716 -22.55 0.43 15.58
CA ILE A 716 -21.39 -0.27 16.17
C ILE A 716 -20.20 -0.36 15.21
N ARG A 717 -20.40 -0.28 13.87
CA ARG A 717 -19.32 -0.39 12.89
C ARG A 717 -18.18 0.62 13.07
N TYR A 718 -18.49 1.80 13.64
CA TYR A 718 -17.51 2.86 13.89
C TYR A 718 -16.61 2.59 15.10
N TYR A 719 -16.93 1.57 15.90
CA TYR A 719 -16.23 1.27 17.15
C TYR A 719 -15.25 0.10 17.01
N TRP A 720 -15.31 -0.70 15.94
CA TRP A 720 -14.36 -1.80 15.73
C TRP A 720 -12.88 -1.37 15.77
N PRO A 721 -12.47 -0.20 15.22
CA PRO A 721 -11.08 0.26 15.31
C PRO A 721 -10.65 0.72 16.71
N ASN A 722 -11.56 0.83 17.69
CA ASN A 722 -11.19 1.20 19.05
C ASN A 722 -10.24 0.15 19.64
N ALA A 723 -9.16 0.61 20.29
CA ALA A 723 -8.10 -0.25 20.79
C ALA A 723 -8.57 -1.31 21.80
N GLU A 724 -9.55 -0.98 22.66
CA GLU A 724 -10.07 -1.91 23.66
C GLU A 724 -10.92 -3.00 23.01
N ILE A 725 -11.79 -2.62 22.07
CA ILE A 725 -12.61 -3.55 21.29
C ILE A 725 -11.72 -4.43 20.42
N SER A 726 -10.73 -3.86 19.74
CA SER A 726 -9.76 -4.59 18.90
C SER A 726 -8.97 -5.62 19.71
N LYS A 727 -8.50 -5.25 20.92
CA LYS A 727 -7.81 -6.15 21.82
C LYS A 727 -8.71 -7.29 22.30
N ALA A 728 -9.94 -6.99 22.71
CA ALA A 728 -10.90 -8.00 23.14
C ALA A 728 -11.25 -8.96 21.99
N LEU A 729 -11.43 -8.44 20.77
CA LEU A 729 -11.69 -9.26 19.59
C LEU A 729 -10.50 -10.19 19.30
N ALA A 730 -9.26 -9.71 19.40
CA ALA A 730 -8.07 -10.54 19.22
C ALA A 730 -8.03 -11.71 20.23
N VAL A 731 -8.32 -11.44 21.51
CA VAL A 731 -8.40 -12.48 22.57
C VAL A 731 -9.50 -13.50 22.26
N LEU A 732 -10.69 -13.06 21.82
CA LEU A 732 -11.77 -13.96 21.43
C LEU A 732 -11.34 -14.91 20.31
N LEU A 733 -10.72 -14.37 19.26
CA LEU A 733 -10.27 -15.16 18.10
C LEU A 733 -9.15 -16.13 18.48
N GLU A 734 -8.21 -15.73 19.33
CA GLU A 734 -7.12 -16.59 19.82
C GLU A 734 -7.64 -17.74 20.68
N ASN A 735 -8.52 -17.44 21.65
CA ASN A 735 -9.13 -18.45 22.50
C ASN A 735 -9.87 -19.54 21.69
N LEU A 736 -10.60 -19.14 20.65
CA LEU A 736 -11.35 -20.06 19.80
C LEU A 736 -10.48 -20.73 18.71
N ARG A 737 -9.25 -20.28 18.48
CA ARG A 737 -8.26 -21.03 17.69
C ARG A 737 -7.59 -22.12 18.52
N GLU A 738 -7.20 -21.79 19.76
CA GLU A 738 -6.60 -22.77 20.69
C GLU A 738 -7.61 -23.83 21.12
N HIS A 739 -8.87 -23.44 21.32
CA HIS A 739 -9.96 -24.31 21.70
C HIS A 739 -11.12 -24.17 20.72
N PRO A 740 -11.03 -24.81 19.53
CA PRO A 740 -12.04 -24.72 18.48
C PRO A 740 -13.45 -24.97 19.00
N ALA A 741 -14.40 -24.17 18.51
CA ALA A 741 -15.79 -24.20 18.94
C ALA A 741 -16.40 -25.60 18.69
N PRO A 742 -17.03 -26.23 19.70
CA PRO A 742 -17.62 -27.54 19.52
C PRO A 742 -18.90 -27.44 18.69
N LEU A 743 -19.15 -28.46 17.87
CA LEU A 743 -20.26 -28.49 16.91
C LEU A 743 -21.64 -28.17 17.52
N PRO A 744 -22.03 -28.64 18.72
CA PRO A 744 -23.32 -28.28 19.31
C PRO A 744 -23.47 -26.77 19.58
N LEU A 745 -22.42 -26.10 20.04
CA LEU A 745 -22.44 -24.66 20.28
C LEU A 745 -22.46 -23.87 18.97
N LEU A 746 -21.69 -24.30 17.97
CA LEU A 746 -21.78 -23.75 16.62
C LEU A 746 -23.19 -23.93 16.04
N SER A 747 -23.80 -25.11 16.17
CA SER A 747 -25.16 -25.36 15.70
C SER A 747 -26.20 -24.48 16.40
N GLN A 748 -25.95 -24.08 17.64
CA GLN A 748 -26.86 -23.24 18.42
C GLN A 748 -26.76 -21.76 18.04
N TYR A 749 -25.54 -21.23 17.84
CA TYR A 749 -25.30 -19.80 17.64
C TYR A 749 -24.99 -19.42 16.19
N LEU A 750 -24.46 -20.33 15.38
CA LEU A 750 -24.02 -20.14 14.00
C LEU A 750 -24.37 -21.37 13.14
N PRO A 751 -25.68 -21.71 13.00
CA PRO A 751 -26.13 -22.99 12.44
C PRO A 751 -25.69 -23.24 10.99
N ARG A 752 -25.61 -22.20 10.15
CA ARG A 752 -25.17 -22.32 8.76
C ARG A 752 -23.68 -22.64 8.68
N GLN A 753 -22.87 -21.96 9.48
CA GLN A 753 -21.42 -22.20 9.57
C GLN A 753 -21.14 -23.58 10.17
N ALA A 754 -21.95 -24.04 11.12
CA ALA A 754 -21.87 -25.41 11.64
C ALA A 754 -22.05 -26.45 10.52
N GLU A 755 -23.02 -26.26 9.63
CA GLU A 755 -23.22 -27.13 8.48
C GLU A 755 -22.09 -27.01 7.45
N ALA A 756 -21.60 -25.80 7.19
CA ALA A 756 -20.46 -25.56 6.30
C ALA A 756 -19.17 -26.25 6.79
N ILE A 757 -18.93 -26.29 8.11
CA ILE A 757 -17.83 -27.03 8.73
C ILE A 757 -18.03 -28.54 8.58
N ARG A 758 -19.24 -29.05 8.82
CA ARG A 758 -19.56 -30.49 8.69
C ARG A 758 -19.38 -31.01 7.26
N THR A 759 -19.70 -30.17 6.28
CA THR A 759 -19.53 -30.49 4.86
C THR A 759 -18.10 -30.26 4.36
N GLY A 760 -17.20 -29.72 5.20
CA GLY A 760 -15.82 -29.42 4.85
C GLY A 760 -15.66 -28.21 3.90
N THR A 761 -16.71 -27.40 3.74
CA THR A 761 -16.69 -26.21 2.89
C THR A 761 -15.84 -25.10 3.52
N ILE A 762 -15.81 -25.04 4.86
CA ILE A 762 -14.96 -24.11 5.63
C ILE A 762 -14.29 -24.87 6.78
N SER A 763 -13.19 -24.32 7.28
CA SER A 763 -12.52 -24.78 8.50
C SER A 763 -13.23 -24.29 9.77
N ASN A 764 -13.03 -24.98 10.89
CA ASN A 764 -13.46 -24.52 12.22
C ASN A 764 -12.47 -23.51 12.83
N ASP A 765 -12.03 -22.54 12.03
CA ASP A 765 -11.28 -21.37 12.49
C ASP A 765 -12.26 -20.18 12.62
N PRO A 766 -12.19 -19.38 13.70
CA PRO A 766 -13.16 -18.31 13.94
C PRO A 766 -13.15 -17.22 12.86
N VAL A 767 -12.02 -16.95 12.20
CA VAL A 767 -11.97 -15.99 11.09
C VAL A 767 -12.62 -16.58 9.83
N SER A 768 -12.37 -17.87 9.55
CA SER A 768 -13.07 -18.61 8.49
C SER A 768 -14.59 -18.57 8.64
N ILE A 769 -15.08 -18.74 9.88
CA ILE A 769 -16.51 -18.63 10.23
C ILE A 769 -17.06 -17.21 10.00
N ILE A 770 -16.33 -16.17 10.39
CA ILE A 770 -16.73 -14.77 10.16
C ILE A 770 -16.77 -14.47 8.66
N HIS A 771 -15.74 -14.89 7.90
CA HIS A 771 -15.69 -14.70 6.46
C HIS A 771 -16.86 -15.39 5.76
N ASP A 772 -17.17 -16.63 6.13
CA ASP A 772 -18.30 -17.36 5.56
C ASP A 772 -19.63 -16.62 5.82
N LYS A 773 -19.85 -16.14 7.05
CA LYS A 773 -21.06 -15.39 7.40
C LYS A 773 -21.21 -14.09 6.59
N VAL A 774 -20.14 -13.34 6.36
CA VAL A 774 -20.16 -12.14 5.50
C VAL A 774 -20.40 -12.51 4.04
N ARG A 775 -19.82 -13.61 3.58
CA ARG A 775 -19.98 -14.10 2.21
C ARG A 775 -21.38 -14.59 1.90
N GLU A 776 -22.19 -15.01 2.88
CA GLU A 776 -23.60 -15.30 2.66
C GLU A 776 -24.35 -14.08 2.09
N SER A 777 -24.12 -12.89 2.65
CA SER A 777 -24.67 -11.64 2.13
C SER A 777 -24.08 -11.31 0.77
N LEU A 778 -22.75 -11.30 0.62
CA LEU A 778 -22.10 -10.96 -0.65
C LEU A 778 -22.51 -11.90 -1.81
N ALA A 779 -22.67 -13.20 -1.54
CA ALA A 779 -23.13 -14.17 -2.52
C ALA A 779 -24.56 -13.86 -3.01
N ARG A 780 -25.42 -13.29 -2.15
CA ARG A 780 -26.76 -12.82 -2.51
C ARG A 780 -26.69 -11.68 -3.54
N TYR A 781 -25.81 -10.72 -3.32
CA TYR A 781 -25.55 -9.63 -4.28
C TYR A 781 -24.90 -10.15 -5.57
N ALA A 782 -23.95 -11.07 -5.48
CA ALA A 782 -23.31 -11.67 -6.66
C ALA A 782 -24.31 -12.44 -7.54
N ASP A 783 -25.25 -13.21 -6.96
CA ASP A 783 -26.33 -13.87 -7.73
C ASP A 783 -27.25 -12.83 -8.39
N ALA A 784 -27.65 -11.80 -7.64
CA ALA A 784 -28.51 -10.74 -8.15
C ALA A 784 -27.91 -10.03 -9.36
N CYS A 785 -26.61 -9.70 -9.28
CA CYS A 785 -25.82 -9.10 -10.34
C CYS A 785 -25.47 -10.05 -11.49
N GLY A 786 -25.88 -11.33 -11.43
CA GLY A 786 -25.58 -12.31 -12.46
C GLY A 786 -24.08 -12.60 -12.62
N LEU A 787 -23.33 -12.52 -11.52
CA LEU A 787 -21.89 -12.75 -11.42
C LEU A 787 -21.54 -14.17 -10.96
N ALA A 788 -22.47 -14.88 -10.32
CA ALA A 788 -22.24 -16.24 -9.82
C ALA A 788 -21.83 -17.23 -10.93
N LEU A 789 -21.01 -18.23 -10.54
CA LEU A 789 -20.33 -19.22 -11.39
C LEU A 789 -21.15 -19.67 -12.61
N ARG A 790 -20.59 -19.50 -13.81
CA ARG A 790 -20.93 -20.34 -14.96
C ARG A 790 -20.34 -21.74 -14.71
N GLY A 791 -21.12 -22.60 -14.04
CA GLY A 791 -20.95 -24.06 -14.03
C GLY A 791 -19.76 -24.59 -13.24
#